data_AF-A0A8J5QPK0-F1
#
_entry.id   AF-A0A8J5QPK0-F1
#
_cell.length_a   1.000
_cell.length_b   1.000
_cell.length_c   1.000
_cell.angle_alpha   90.00
_cell.angle_beta   90.00
_cell.angle_gamma   90.00
#
_symmetry.space_group_name_H-M   'P 1'
#
loop_
_entity.id
_entity.type
_entity.pdbx_description
1 polymer ?
#
loop_
_entity_poly.entity_id
_entity_poly.type
_entity_poly.pdbx_seq_one_letter_code
_entity_poly.pdbx_strand_id
1 'polypeptide(L)'
;MCQSCRHTGTWDNLIQFLDSKKPDEFKKLKDSLYIEDDFTDNWNAVQSNCQSFVKISEEDCTDILIKYNMPSVSKGQLEQLDCHYDKSSSTLYFPLIGVGNRVSGFKSLTADPVITETTVPQINARGLIIYKEKKMKNDNIAVIVPSIEDLLALIAEKSANVVICLPYNLQHMPLQILPLLESYKKLILWFGNDAASWDSARHYSKKLNEKRCFFVRPTNQQPRPKIAALEGYNLKNIIAEAQPIWHKSITTFNTLREDVLSDLQNIDKVQGIKWTRYPTLNRVLKGHRRGEFTVLTGPTGCGKTTFMSEYSLDLAMQGVNTLWGSFEIRNARLARTMLQQMAGVPLDENIQNFDTFADEFEKLPIYFMTFHGQQSIDVVMEAVEHATYVHDIAHVIIDNVQFMMGMSEQSKHVDRYWRQDMIVSQFRSFATKSNCHVTLVIHPRKELFNFFGLISNEVIKKPTILIGILVRNKAHTLPYFLSLLQNLEYPKDRISLWIRSDNNVDNSIEILNVWLSEQLSNYHLVNVVLDEKSTGIEDEEDIADWSSNRFTHVINLPKNKIVASPMLKSDGMYSNFWAGMTSEYYYKRTEQYTPILNRENPGCHEVPMIHSAVLTDLRRQSSDYLTYNSEKLENYDGPQDDIITFARSANLSSTPLYVCNDEVYGYVMVPLESQDTLEHDYQQLTNLKLEILSLQAELSLSQTMKNFIRYPKKDKLGLDHIYMINLRRRPERRVRMHRCFDELGIESETIDAVDGKQLNESVLLNSGVRMMPEYADPYHKRPMKMGEIGCFLSHFNIWNDVIDNNYDKVMVLEDDVRFEPFFRNKVNFILKELDRLKINWDLVYLGRKRMQERGEEYVDGSDYLVYAGYSYWTLGYILSGSGAKKLLEAKPLDSLVPVDEFLPILFDKHPRVNWKGHFPKRDLVALSAAPLIIYPTHYTGENGYISDTENSIIIAANQGTLKTEL
;
A
#
# COMPACT_ATOMS: atom_id res chain seq x y z
N MET A 1 40.31 -0.57 20.83
CA MET A 1 40.83 -0.31 22.19
C MET A 1 42.22 -0.90 22.32
N CYS A 2 43.19 -0.14 22.82
CA CYS A 2 44.54 -0.64 23.07
C CYS A 2 44.69 -1.03 24.56
N GLN A 3 44.99 -2.31 24.84
CA GLN A 3 45.05 -2.85 26.21
C GLN A 3 46.17 -2.25 27.07
N SER A 4 47.25 -1.75 26.45
CA SER A 4 48.39 -1.18 27.16
C SER A 4 48.16 0.28 27.57
N CYS A 5 47.60 1.11 26.68
CA CYS A 5 47.48 2.55 26.91
C CYS A 5 46.08 3.04 27.27
N ARG A 6 45.04 2.18 27.27
CA ARG A 6 43.63 2.53 27.60
C ARG A 6 42.97 3.56 26.68
N HIS A 7 43.58 3.89 25.54
CA HIS A 7 42.96 4.79 24.58
C HIS A 7 41.92 4.02 23.73
N THR A 8 40.75 4.63 23.58
CA THR A 8 39.64 4.15 22.75
C THR A 8 39.30 5.20 21.69
N GLY A 9 38.93 4.73 20.50
CA GLY A 9 38.62 5.56 19.33
C GLY A 9 37.90 4.75 18.27
N THR A 10 37.47 5.41 17.20
CA THR A 10 36.75 4.78 16.09
C THR A 10 37.69 3.94 15.22
N TRP A 11 37.11 3.19 14.28
CA TRP A 11 37.89 2.48 13.27
C TRP A 11 38.70 3.45 12.40
N ASP A 12 38.16 4.63 12.08
CA ASP A 12 38.87 5.67 11.34
C ASP A 12 40.05 6.22 12.13
N ASN A 13 39.92 6.37 13.46
CA ASN A 13 41.07 6.70 14.30
C ASN A 13 42.16 5.63 14.18
N LEU A 14 41.79 4.34 14.11
CA LEU A 14 42.77 3.27 13.94
C LEU A 14 43.41 3.29 12.54
N ILE A 15 42.62 3.50 11.47
CA ILE A 15 43.15 3.64 10.10
C ILE A 15 44.11 4.82 10.03
N GLN A 16 43.69 6.00 10.52
CA GLN A 16 44.56 7.18 10.57
C GLN A 16 45.81 6.95 11.41
N PHE A 17 45.69 6.23 12.53
CA PHE A 17 46.85 5.87 13.35
C PHE A 17 47.81 4.93 12.60
N LEU A 18 47.30 4.00 11.79
CA LEU A 18 48.11 3.09 10.98
C LEU A 18 48.71 3.76 9.73
N ASP A 19 48.01 4.73 9.15
CA ASP A 19 48.45 5.47 7.95
C ASP A 19 49.39 6.65 8.26
N SER A 20 49.35 7.18 9.48
CA SER A 20 50.22 8.28 9.91
C SER A 20 51.68 7.86 9.89
N LYS A 21 52.54 8.63 9.20
CA LYS A 21 54.00 8.39 9.14
C LYS A 21 54.82 9.40 9.96
N LYS A 22 54.18 10.40 10.58
CA LYS A 22 54.87 11.48 11.29
C LYS A 22 54.58 11.45 12.81
N PRO A 23 55.60 11.58 13.68
CA PRO A 23 55.45 11.52 15.14
C PRO A 23 54.46 12.54 15.73
N ASP A 24 54.37 13.74 15.15
CA ASP A 24 53.48 14.80 15.64
C ASP A 24 52.01 14.54 15.33
N GLU A 25 51.72 13.83 14.23
CA GLU A 25 50.37 13.38 13.89
C GLU A 25 49.92 12.29 14.86
N PHE A 26 50.81 11.36 15.24
CA PHE A 26 50.52 10.35 16.28
C PHE A 26 50.17 10.98 17.62
N LYS A 27 50.87 12.03 18.03
CA LYS A 27 50.62 12.70 19.31
C LYS A 27 49.26 13.41 19.30
N LYS A 28 48.96 14.16 18.22
CA LYS A 28 47.64 14.78 18.05
C LYS A 28 46.51 13.77 17.98
N LEU A 29 46.70 12.65 17.27
CA LEU A 29 45.71 11.59 17.22
C LEU A 29 45.50 10.98 18.60
N LYS A 30 46.60 10.69 19.32
CA LYS A 30 46.54 10.12 20.67
C LYS A 30 45.84 11.05 21.67
N ASP A 31 46.12 12.35 21.61
CA ASP A 31 45.49 13.36 22.48
C ASP A 31 43.99 13.54 22.15
N SER A 32 43.55 13.17 20.94
CA SER A 32 42.14 13.18 20.53
C SER A 32 41.35 11.91 20.93
N LEU A 33 42.05 10.86 21.39
CA LEU A 33 41.43 9.61 21.82
C LEU A 33 40.99 9.69 23.28
N TYR A 34 39.84 9.10 23.59
CA TYR A 34 39.33 9.04 24.95
C TYR A 34 40.12 8.00 25.78
N ILE A 35 40.49 8.37 27.01
CA ILE A 35 41.13 7.46 27.97
C ILE A 35 40.03 6.83 28.81
N GLU A 36 40.02 5.50 28.88
CA GLU A 36 39.01 4.76 29.60
C GLU A 36 39.03 5.02 31.13
N ASP A 37 37.86 5.35 31.70
CA ASP A 37 37.68 5.43 33.16
C ASP A 37 37.96 4.06 33.81
N ASP A 38 38.80 4.07 34.84
CA ASP A 38 39.21 2.87 35.56
C ASP A 38 38.28 2.64 36.76
N PHE A 39 37.30 1.75 36.61
CA PHE A 39 36.34 1.43 37.66
C PHE A 39 36.93 0.61 38.82
N THR A 40 38.23 0.29 38.75
CA THR A 40 38.95 -0.46 39.78
C THR A 40 38.91 0.26 41.12
N ASP A 41 39.04 1.59 41.15
CA ASP A 41 38.99 2.36 42.41
C ASP A 41 37.58 2.36 43.04
N ASN A 42 36.53 2.49 42.22
CA ASN A 42 35.15 2.35 42.67
C ASN A 42 34.87 0.95 43.22
N TRP A 43 35.37 -0.09 42.54
CA TRP A 43 35.23 -1.47 43.00
C TRP A 43 35.98 -1.70 44.31
N ASN A 44 37.22 -1.20 44.44
CA ASN A 44 37.99 -1.27 45.67
C ASN A 44 37.25 -0.60 46.85
N ALA A 45 36.57 0.53 46.61
CA ALA A 45 35.76 1.20 47.63
C ALA A 45 34.55 0.37 48.07
N VAL A 46 33.87 -0.31 47.14
CA VAL A 46 32.80 -1.28 47.48
C VAL A 46 33.38 -2.43 48.30
N GLN A 47 34.51 -2.99 47.88
CA GLN A 47 35.18 -4.09 48.59
C GLN A 47 35.59 -3.70 50.01
N SER A 48 36.02 -2.45 50.26
CA SER A 48 36.41 -2.02 51.61
C SER A 48 35.26 -1.99 52.61
N ASN A 49 34.03 -1.79 52.14
CA ASN A 49 32.83 -1.73 52.98
C ASN A 49 32.08 -3.07 53.04
N CYS A 50 32.49 -4.07 52.25
CA CYS A 50 31.82 -5.37 52.15
C CYS A 50 32.65 -6.51 52.74
N GLN A 51 31.99 -7.60 53.10
CA GLN A 51 32.62 -8.86 53.45
C GLN A 51 32.77 -9.74 52.20
N SER A 52 34.00 -10.20 51.93
CA SER A 52 34.25 -11.21 50.89
C SER A 52 33.75 -12.57 51.37
N PHE A 53 33.10 -13.34 50.49
CA PHE A 53 32.61 -14.68 50.81
C PHE A 53 33.73 -15.65 51.22
N VAL A 54 34.98 -15.39 50.84
CA VAL A 54 36.15 -16.15 51.33
C VAL A 54 36.21 -16.16 52.86
N LYS A 55 35.83 -15.05 53.51
CA LYS A 55 35.92 -14.84 54.96
C LYS A 55 34.62 -15.16 55.73
N ILE A 56 33.50 -15.39 55.03
CA ILE A 56 32.19 -15.71 55.62
C ILE A 56 32.11 -17.22 55.92
N SER A 57 31.51 -17.64 57.04
CA SER A 57 31.35 -19.08 57.35
C SER A 57 30.33 -19.75 56.41
N GLU A 58 30.33 -21.09 56.30
CA GLU A 58 29.33 -21.79 55.46
C GLU A 58 27.90 -21.64 56.02
N GLU A 59 27.74 -21.61 57.34
CA GLU A 59 26.45 -21.37 58.01
C GLU A 59 25.94 -19.96 57.70
N ASP A 60 26.77 -18.93 57.90
CA ASP A 60 26.40 -17.54 57.61
C ASP A 60 26.07 -17.34 56.12
N CYS A 61 26.79 -18.02 55.22
CA CYS A 61 26.53 -17.97 53.77
C CYS A 61 25.13 -18.53 53.44
N THR A 62 24.73 -19.60 54.10
CA THR A 62 23.41 -20.22 53.92
C THR A 62 22.30 -19.28 54.39
N ASP A 63 22.48 -18.66 55.56
CA ASP A 63 21.53 -17.68 56.11
C ASP A 63 21.38 -16.43 55.22
N ILE A 64 22.48 -15.95 54.62
CA ILE A 64 22.44 -14.85 53.65
C ILE A 64 21.62 -15.27 52.42
N LEU A 65 21.90 -16.44 51.85
CA LEU A 65 21.26 -16.92 50.62
C LEU A 65 19.77 -17.25 50.77
N ILE A 66 19.32 -17.64 51.97
CA ILE A 66 17.89 -17.81 52.28
C ILE A 66 17.12 -16.50 52.06
N LYS A 67 17.71 -15.34 52.42
CA LYS A 67 17.07 -14.02 52.21
C LYS A 67 16.82 -13.70 50.74
N TYR A 68 17.60 -14.29 49.83
CA TYR A 68 17.47 -14.12 48.39
C TYR A 68 16.70 -15.26 47.70
N ASN A 69 16.13 -16.20 48.47
CA ASN A 69 15.46 -17.41 47.97
C ASN A 69 16.37 -18.32 47.11
N MET A 70 17.66 -18.45 47.46
CA MET A 70 18.64 -19.26 46.70
C MET A 70 19.53 -20.15 47.58
N PRO A 71 18.96 -21.00 48.46
CA PRO A 71 19.75 -21.78 49.42
C PRO A 71 20.69 -22.81 48.79
N SER A 72 20.45 -23.19 47.53
CA SER A 72 21.20 -24.23 46.82
C SER A 72 22.54 -23.75 46.23
N VAL A 73 22.82 -22.45 46.26
CA VAL A 73 24.09 -21.90 45.76
C VAL A 73 25.19 -22.13 46.79
N SER A 74 26.34 -22.66 46.36
CA SER A 74 27.46 -22.91 47.27
C SER A 74 28.34 -21.67 47.45
N LYS A 75 28.96 -21.54 48.63
CA LYS A 75 29.97 -20.50 48.93
C LYS A 75 31.07 -20.44 47.85
N GLY A 76 31.58 -21.60 47.42
CA GLY A 76 32.63 -21.67 46.40
C GLY A 76 32.23 -21.13 45.02
N GLN A 77 30.93 -21.10 44.70
CA GLN A 77 30.41 -20.48 43.47
C GLN A 77 30.37 -18.96 43.58
N LEU A 78 29.97 -18.43 44.73
CA LEU A 78 29.98 -16.98 45.01
C LEU A 78 31.41 -16.44 45.05
N GLU A 79 32.35 -17.19 45.64
CA GLU A 79 33.78 -16.86 45.62
C GLU A 79 34.32 -16.77 44.18
N GLN A 80 33.91 -17.70 43.32
CA GLN A 80 34.33 -17.71 41.92
C GLN A 80 33.80 -16.50 41.13
N LEU A 81 32.61 -16.01 41.50
CA LEU A 81 32.01 -14.81 40.92
C LEU A 81 32.58 -13.50 41.51
N ASP A 82 33.55 -13.59 42.43
CA ASP A 82 34.09 -12.45 43.19
C ASP A 82 32.98 -11.63 43.89
N CYS A 83 31.98 -12.34 44.41
CA CYS A 83 30.84 -11.73 45.09
C CYS A 83 31.24 -11.16 46.45
N HIS A 84 30.65 -10.01 46.80
CA HIS A 84 30.87 -9.32 48.07
C HIS A 84 29.53 -8.98 48.73
N TYR A 85 29.44 -9.09 50.05
CA TYR A 85 28.21 -8.85 50.80
C TYR A 85 28.33 -7.65 51.73
N ASP A 86 27.42 -6.67 51.60
CA ASP A 86 27.22 -5.60 52.57
C ASP A 86 26.09 -5.98 53.53
N LYS A 87 26.46 -6.16 54.80
CA LYS A 87 25.53 -6.52 55.87
C LYS A 87 24.60 -5.36 56.24
N SER A 88 25.04 -4.11 56.08
CA SER A 88 24.29 -2.93 56.49
C SER A 88 23.08 -2.67 55.59
N SER A 89 23.27 -2.79 54.28
CA SER A 89 22.23 -2.62 53.26
C SER A 89 21.57 -3.92 52.83
N SER A 90 22.08 -5.07 53.30
CA SER A 90 21.69 -6.40 52.79
C SER A 90 21.78 -6.47 51.26
N THR A 91 22.97 -6.17 50.73
CA THR A 91 23.24 -6.12 49.28
C THR A 91 24.38 -7.05 48.90
N LEU A 92 24.20 -7.83 47.85
CA LEU A 92 25.27 -8.60 47.18
C LEU A 92 25.80 -7.82 45.98
N TYR A 93 27.12 -7.73 45.84
CA TYR A 93 27.79 -7.05 44.74
C TYR A 93 28.56 -8.05 43.88
N PHE A 94 28.46 -7.91 42.56
CA PHE A 94 29.10 -8.75 41.55
C PHE A 94 29.85 -7.86 40.55
N PRO A 95 31.16 -8.07 40.32
CA PRO A 95 31.90 -7.25 39.37
C PRO A 95 31.53 -7.58 37.91
N LEU A 96 31.46 -6.56 37.08
CA LEU A 96 31.34 -6.69 35.63
C LEU A 96 32.73 -6.74 35.02
N ILE A 97 33.08 -7.86 34.41
CA ILE A 97 34.42 -8.11 33.87
C ILE A 97 34.43 -7.77 32.37
N GLY A 98 35.25 -6.79 32.02
CA GLY A 98 35.46 -6.33 30.64
C GLY A 98 36.63 -7.01 29.93
N VAL A 99 36.99 -6.48 28.76
CA VAL A 99 38.11 -6.98 27.94
C VAL A 99 39.42 -6.87 28.71
N GLY A 100 40.21 -7.96 28.73
CA GLY A 100 41.48 -8.00 29.48
C GLY A 100 41.32 -8.32 30.98
N ASN A 101 40.16 -8.85 31.40
CA ASN A 101 39.87 -9.28 32.78
C ASN A 101 39.94 -8.13 33.81
N ARG A 102 39.50 -6.94 33.40
CA ARG A 102 39.43 -5.75 34.27
C ARG A 102 37.99 -5.48 34.69
N VAL A 103 37.83 -4.88 35.87
CA VAL A 103 36.51 -4.50 36.38
C VAL A 103 36.08 -3.20 35.69
N SER A 104 34.95 -3.26 35.00
CA SER A 104 34.38 -2.12 34.25
C SER A 104 33.04 -1.65 34.81
N GLY A 105 32.73 -2.05 36.04
CA GLY A 105 31.45 -1.81 36.71
C GLY A 105 31.11 -2.94 37.69
N PHE A 106 29.94 -2.87 38.30
CA PHE A 106 29.39 -3.92 39.15
C PHE A 106 27.86 -3.94 39.11
N LYS A 107 27.29 -5.07 39.47
CA LYS A 107 25.85 -5.29 39.61
C LYS A 107 25.54 -5.63 41.06
N SER A 108 24.49 -5.04 41.60
CA SER A 108 24.06 -5.23 42.98
C SER A 108 22.68 -5.88 43.07
N LEU A 109 22.50 -6.75 44.05
CA LEU A 109 21.24 -7.41 44.39
C LEU A 109 20.90 -7.11 45.85
N THR A 110 19.86 -6.33 46.09
CA THR A 110 19.46 -5.87 47.44
C THR A 110 18.17 -6.54 47.87
N ALA A 111 18.09 -7.00 49.12
CA ALA A 111 16.92 -7.67 49.70
C ALA A 111 16.17 -6.78 50.70
N ASP A 112 15.32 -5.84 50.24
CA ASP A 112 14.33 -5.11 51.07
C ASP A 112 13.33 -4.26 50.23
N PRO A 113 11.99 -4.31 50.43
CA PRO A 113 11.12 -5.43 50.80
C PRO A 113 10.88 -6.41 49.61
N VAL A 114 11.39 -6.06 48.43
CA VAL A 114 11.41 -6.87 47.20
C VAL A 114 12.86 -6.94 46.73
N ILE A 115 13.30 -8.09 46.21
CA ILE A 115 14.65 -8.22 45.66
C ILE A 115 14.77 -7.27 44.46
N THR A 116 15.72 -6.34 44.52
CA THR A 116 15.98 -5.36 43.47
C THR A 116 17.39 -5.52 42.93
N GLU A 117 17.53 -5.37 41.61
CA GLU A 117 18.79 -5.54 40.89
C GLU A 117 19.17 -4.23 40.21
N THR A 118 20.40 -3.77 40.40
CA THR A 118 20.91 -2.49 39.85
C THR A 118 22.31 -2.65 39.29
N THR A 119 22.68 -1.79 38.34
CA THR A 119 23.95 -1.86 37.63
C THR A 119 24.66 -0.51 37.64
N VAL A 120 25.97 -0.54 37.89
CA VAL A 120 26.86 0.62 37.87
C VAL A 120 28.02 0.34 36.91
N PRO A 121 28.32 1.22 35.93
CA PRO A 121 27.60 2.45 35.62
C PRO A 121 26.20 2.17 35.10
N GLN A 122 25.29 3.13 35.24
CA GLN A 122 23.89 2.98 34.83
C GLN A 122 23.72 2.87 33.31
N ILE A 123 24.70 3.36 32.52
CA ILE A 123 24.69 3.31 31.05
C ILE A 123 26.08 2.88 30.55
N ASN A 124 26.12 2.14 29.42
CA ASN A 124 27.34 1.75 28.71
C ASN A 124 28.34 0.87 29.49
N ALA A 125 27.85 0.00 30.37
CA ALA A 125 28.66 -1.03 31.01
C ALA A 125 29.40 -1.86 29.96
N ARG A 126 30.70 -2.05 30.19
CA ARG A 126 31.62 -2.69 29.22
C ARG A 126 32.04 -4.10 29.63
N GLY A 127 31.32 -4.69 30.59
CA GLY A 127 31.65 -5.97 31.18
C GLY A 127 30.44 -6.85 31.40
N LEU A 128 30.71 -8.12 31.66
CA LEU A 128 29.72 -9.17 31.90
C LEU A 128 30.06 -9.92 33.19
N ILE A 129 29.05 -10.53 33.81
CA ILE A 129 29.30 -11.55 34.84
C ILE A 129 29.38 -12.89 34.12
N ILE A 130 30.52 -13.56 34.20
CA ILE A 130 30.77 -14.83 33.51
C ILE A 130 31.14 -15.89 34.54
N TYR A 131 30.30 -16.92 34.65
CA TYR A 131 30.62 -18.12 35.42
C TYR A 131 31.11 -19.24 34.49
N LYS A 132 32.14 -19.98 34.91
CA LYS A 132 32.70 -21.13 34.17
C LYS A 132 32.87 -22.33 35.10
N GLU A 133 32.18 -23.45 34.84
CA GLU A 133 32.26 -24.62 35.72
C GLU A 133 33.69 -25.21 35.73
N LYS A 134 34.25 -25.41 36.92
CA LYS A 134 35.60 -25.97 37.10
C LYS A 134 35.63 -27.44 36.64
N LYS A 135 36.68 -27.85 35.93
CA LYS A 135 36.96 -29.23 35.44
C LYS A 135 36.14 -29.71 34.22
N MET A 136 35.32 -28.88 33.59
CA MET A 136 34.63 -29.22 32.33
C MET A 136 35.42 -28.77 31.09
N LYS A 137 35.32 -29.51 29.97
CA LYS A 137 35.93 -29.12 28.69
C LYS A 137 35.23 -27.87 28.14
N ASN A 138 35.99 -26.93 27.58
CA ASN A 138 35.43 -25.78 26.87
C ASN A 138 34.76 -26.25 25.57
N ASP A 139 33.43 -26.26 25.56
CA ASP A 139 32.59 -26.62 24.41
C ASP A 139 32.28 -25.40 23.50
N ASN A 140 32.75 -24.20 23.87
CA ASN A 140 32.42 -22.92 23.25
C ASN A 140 30.91 -22.63 23.20
N ILE A 141 30.14 -23.17 24.16
CA ILE A 141 28.71 -22.92 24.33
C ILE A 141 28.52 -22.04 25.57
N ALA A 142 27.73 -20.97 25.46
CA ALA A 142 27.35 -20.16 26.61
C ALA A 142 25.83 -19.97 26.68
N VAL A 143 25.30 -20.03 27.90
CA VAL A 143 23.90 -19.67 28.19
C VAL A 143 23.87 -18.23 28.68
N ILE A 144 23.11 -17.38 27.99
CA ILE A 144 22.95 -15.95 28.32
C ILE A 144 21.63 -15.77 29.06
N VAL A 145 21.70 -15.12 30.21
CA VAL A 145 20.56 -14.82 31.09
C VAL A 145 20.52 -13.33 31.44
N PRO A 146 19.32 -12.77 31.72
CA PRO A 146 19.19 -11.33 31.98
C PRO A 146 19.57 -10.94 33.41
N SER A 147 19.27 -11.77 34.41
CA SER A 147 19.37 -11.40 35.83
C SER A 147 20.41 -12.22 36.59
N ILE A 148 20.91 -11.68 37.72
CA ILE A 148 21.75 -12.43 38.66
C ILE A 148 20.99 -13.65 39.20
N GLU A 149 19.67 -13.51 39.43
CA GLU A 149 18.88 -14.61 39.97
C GLU A 149 18.83 -15.82 39.03
N ASP A 150 18.71 -15.56 37.72
CA ASP A 150 18.74 -16.60 36.69
C ASP A 150 20.14 -17.21 36.55
N LEU A 151 21.20 -16.40 36.68
CA LEU A 151 22.58 -16.88 36.71
C LEU A 151 22.78 -17.84 37.88
N LEU A 152 22.38 -17.44 39.08
CA LEU A 152 22.54 -18.21 40.31
C LEU A 152 21.74 -19.52 40.27
N ALA A 153 20.54 -19.53 39.69
CA ALA A 153 19.74 -20.73 39.50
C ALA A 153 20.45 -21.77 38.60
N LEU A 154 21.03 -21.33 37.47
CA LEU A 154 21.71 -22.24 36.54
C LEU A 154 23.00 -22.83 37.11
N ILE A 155 23.76 -22.05 37.90
CA ILE A 155 25.01 -22.54 38.49
C ILE A 155 24.73 -23.49 39.67
N ALA A 156 23.68 -23.26 40.46
CA ALA A 156 23.32 -24.12 41.60
C ALA A 156 23.10 -25.58 41.15
N GLU A 157 22.43 -25.79 40.02
CA GLU A 157 22.17 -27.12 39.46
C GLU A 157 23.28 -27.65 38.51
N LYS A 158 24.33 -26.85 38.28
CA LYS A 158 25.41 -27.16 37.31
C LYS A 158 24.84 -27.52 35.93
N SER A 159 23.90 -26.69 35.47
CA SER A 159 23.11 -26.95 34.27
C SER A 159 23.79 -26.53 32.97
N ALA A 160 24.82 -25.69 33.05
CA ALA A 160 25.62 -25.26 31.91
C ALA A 160 27.10 -25.09 32.27
N ASN A 161 27.99 -25.27 31.29
CA ASN A 161 29.43 -25.11 31.47
C ASN A 161 29.85 -23.63 31.59
N VAL A 162 29.18 -22.76 30.84
CA VAL A 162 29.38 -21.31 30.87
C VAL A 162 28.03 -20.61 30.94
N VAL A 163 27.87 -19.75 31.95
CA VAL A 163 26.67 -18.91 32.12
C VAL A 163 27.11 -17.45 32.14
N ILE A 164 26.42 -16.62 31.37
CA ILE A 164 26.72 -15.21 31.20
C ILE A 164 25.50 -14.39 31.59
N CYS A 165 25.66 -13.50 32.57
CA CYS A 165 24.61 -12.55 32.95
C CYS A 165 24.84 -11.20 32.26
N LEU A 166 23.79 -10.65 31.67
CA LEU A 166 23.82 -9.33 31.03
C LEU A 166 23.85 -8.19 32.06
N PRO A 167 24.50 -7.05 31.73
CA PRO A 167 24.63 -5.93 32.65
C PRO A 167 23.29 -5.23 32.90
N TYR A 168 22.40 -5.10 31.91
CA TYR A 168 21.18 -4.28 32.03
C TYR A 168 19.89 -5.08 31.83
N ASN A 169 19.86 -6.32 32.31
CA ASN A 169 18.73 -7.24 32.12
C ASN A 169 18.35 -7.34 30.63
N LEU A 170 17.14 -6.91 30.26
CA LEU A 170 16.65 -6.86 28.88
C LEU A 170 16.38 -5.43 28.41
N GLN A 171 16.89 -4.41 29.12
CA GLN A 171 16.70 -3.01 28.75
C GLN A 171 17.54 -2.66 27.51
N HIS A 172 18.86 -2.88 27.56
CA HIS A 172 19.74 -2.68 26.40
C HIS A 172 20.99 -3.57 26.46
N MET A 173 21.57 -3.87 25.30
CA MET A 173 22.79 -4.66 25.12
C MET A 173 23.93 -3.77 24.61
N PRO A 174 24.85 -3.32 25.50
CA PRO A 174 25.94 -2.42 25.12
C PRO A 174 26.86 -3.04 24.06
N LEU A 175 27.22 -2.29 23.02
CA LEU A 175 28.10 -2.81 21.95
C LEU A 175 29.49 -3.22 22.46
N GLN A 176 29.93 -2.62 23.57
CA GLN A 176 31.23 -2.84 24.17
C GLN A 176 31.39 -4.27 24.73
N ILE A 177 30.30 -4.98 25.01
CA ILE A 177 30.36 -6.38 25.50
C ILE A 177 30.46 -7.39 24.35
N LEU A 178 30.14 -7.02 23.11
CA LEU A 178 30.11 -7.96 21.97
C LEU A 178 31.43 -8.71 21.77
N PRO A 179 32.62 -8.06 21.88
CA PRO A 179 33.90 -8.77 21.77
C PRO A 179 34.08 -9.89 22.80
N LEU A 180 33.48 -9.77 23.99
CA LEU A 180 33.52 -10.82 25.02
C LEU A 180 32.70 -12.05 24.65
N LEU A 181 31.73 -11.88 23.75
CA LEU A 181 30.83 -12.93 23.30
C LEU A 181 31.31 -13.61 22.01
N GLU A 182 32.22 -12.99 21.24
CA GLU A 182 32.76 -13.53 19.98
C GLU A 182 33.47 -14.89 20.13
N SER A 183 34.05 -15.19 21.29
CA SER A 183 34.73 -16.48 21.51
C SER A 183 33.79 -17.70 21.52
N TYR A 184 32.47 -17.50 21.66
CA TYR A 184 31.50 -18.59 21.77
C TYR A 184 30.86 -18.91 20.41
N LYS A 185 30.93 -20.18 20.01
CA LYS A 185 30.38 -20.67 18.74
C LYS A 185 28.86 -20.88 18.78
N LYS A 186 28.31 -21.11 19.98
CA LYS A 186 26.88 -21.29 20.22
C LYS A 186 26.46 -20.47 21.44
N LEU A 187 25.46 -19.63 21.27
CA LEU A 187 24.86 -18.82 22.33
C LEU A 187 23.41 -19.27 22.54
N ILE A 188 23.05 -19.63 23.75
CA ILE A 188 21.69 -20.02 24.12
C ILE A 188 21.07 -18.86 24.90
N LEU A 189 20.04 -18.22 24.35
CA LEU A 189 19.35 -17.10 24.97
C LEU A 189 18.15 -17.63 25.77
N TRP A 190 18.19 -17.47 27.09
CA TRP A 190 17.13 -17.92 28.00
C TRP A 190 16.63 -16.74 28.85
N PHE A 191 15.70 -15.97 28.28
CA PHE A 191 15.29 -14.67 28.84
C PHE A 191 13.95 -14.71 29.57
N GLY A 192 13.04 -15.62 29.20
CA GLY A 192 11.77 -15.84 29.87
C GLY A 192 10.65 -16.30 28.96
N ASN A 193 9.46 -16.46 29.55
CA ASN A 193 8.25 -16.95 28.89
C ASN A 193 7.23 -15.86 28.55
N ASP A 194 7.62 -14.59 28.61
CA ASP A 194 6.80 -13.46 28.18
C ASP A 194 7.23 -12.93 26.79
N ALA A 195 6.30 -12.27 26.11
CA ALA A 195 6.50 -11.77 24.75
C ALA A 195 7.61 -10.71 24.67
N ALA A 196 7.76 -9.86 25.70
CA ALA A 196 8.79 -8.82 25.71
C ALA A 196 10.19 -9.43 25.81
N SER A 197 10.36 -10.46 26.63
CA SER A 197 11.60 -11.23 26.74
C SER A 197 11.94 -11.95 25.42
N TRP A 198 10.93 -12.51 24.76
CA TRP A 198 11.09 -13.17 23.47
C TRP A 198 11.52 -12.20 22.36
N ASP A 199 10.87 -11.05 22.27
CA ASP A 199 11.23 -9.99 21.32
C ASP A 199 12.64 -9.47 21.57
N SER A 200 13.03 -9.33 22.85
CA SER A 200 14.38 -8.91 23.24
C SER A 200 15.43 -9.95 22.83
N ALA A 201 15.14 -11.24 22.99
CA ALA A 201 16.01 -12.31 22.52
C ALA A 201 16.22 -12.25 21.01
N ARG A 202 15.13 -12.12 20.23
CA ARG A 202 15.19 -11.96 18.77
C ARG A 202 15.99 -10.72 18.38
N HIS A 203 15.78 -9.59 19.06
CA HIS A 203 16.50 -8.36 18.79
C HIS A 203 18.00 -8.50 19.06
N TYR A 204 18.39 -8.99 20.25
CA TYR A 204 19.80 -9.17 20.62
C TYR A 204 20.53 -10.18 19.73
N SER A 205 19.83 -11.20 19.22
CA SER A 205 20.43 -12.16 18.29
C SER A 205 20.96 -11.54 16.99
N LYS A 206 20.40 -10.40 16.56
CA LYS A 206 20.90 -9.65 15.40
C LYS A 206 22.31 -9.12 15.67
N LYS A 207 22.57 -8.59 16.87
CA LYS A 207 23.90 -8.13 17.33
C LYS A 207 24.87 -9.30 17.50
N LEU A 208 24.35 -10.43 17.96
CA LEU A 208 25.13 -11.62 18.29
C LEU A 208 25.32 -12.59 17.11
N ASN A 209 24.97 -12.21 15.89
CA ASN A 209 24.92 -13.09 14.71
C ASN A 209 23.87 -14.22 14.86
N GLU A 210 22.72 -14.05 14.19
CA GLU A 210 21.54 -14.93 14.27
C GLU A 210 21.89 -16.43 14.09
N LYS A 211 22.89 -16.76 13.25
CA LYS A 211 23.27 -18.15 12.92
C LYS A 211 23.84 -18.95 14.09
N ARG A 212 24.38 -18.28 15.12
CA ARG A 212 24.93 -18.94 16.32
C ARG A 212 24.02 -18.84 17.55
N CYS A 213 22.86 -18.19 17.42
CA CYS A 213 21.92 -17.99 18.50
C CYS A 213 20.85 -19.10 18.51
N PHE A 214 20.65 -19.70 19.68
CA PHE A 214 19.64 -20.69 19.98
C PHE A 214 18.75 -20.17 21.09
N PHE A 215 17.47 -20.52 21.07
CA PHE A 215 16.46 -19.90 21.89
C PHE A 215 15.71 -20.97 22.69
N VAL A 216 15.53 -20.70 23.97
CA VAL A 216 14.53 -21.38 24.80
C VAL A 216 13.18 -20.72 24.50
N ARG A 217 12.16 -21.52 24.10
CA ARG A 217 10.88 -20.99 23.63
C ARG A 217 10.03 -20.52 24.82
N PRO A 218 9.24 -19.43 24.66
CA PRO A 218 8.48 -18.85 25.76
C PRO A 218 7.18 -19.62 26.00
N THR A 219 7.30 -20.89 26.38
CA THR A 219 6.15 -21.75 26.73
C THR A 219 5.97 -21.79 28.25
N ASN A 220 4.77 -22.13 28.71
CA ASN A 220 4.52 -22.29 30.15
C ASN A 220 5.38 -23.40 30.78
N GLN A 221 5.92 -24.33 29.97
CA GLN A 221 6.79 -25.42 30.41
C GLN A 221 8.28 -25.06 30.43
N GLN A 222 8.64 -23.88 29.91
CA GLN A 222 10.02 -23.38 29.85
C GLN A 222 10.10 -21.93 30.39
N PRO A 223 9.77 -21.69 31.68
CA PRO A 223 9.86 -20.36 32.29
C PRO A 223 11.32 -19.90 32.44
N ARG A 224 11.55 -18.69 32.99
CA ARG A 224 12.91 -18.19 33.30
C ARG A 224 13.66 -19.17 34.22
N PRO A 225 15.00 -19.26 34.13
CA PRO A 225 15.80 -20.22 34.90
C PRO A 225 15.47 -20.27 36.39
N LYS A 226 15.31 -19.11 37.06
CA LYS A 226 14.94 -19.07 38.48
C LYS A 226 13.60 -19.77 38.77
N ILE A 227 12.58 -19.46 37.98
CA ILE A 227 11.23 -20.03 38.14
C ILE A 227 11.26 -21.52 37.80
N ALA A 228 11.95 -21.88 36.72
CA ALA A 228 12.09 -23.27 36.30
C ALA A 228 12.73 -24.14 37.40
N ALA A 229 13.77 -23.62 38.07
CA ALA A 229 14.42 -24.29 39.19
C ALA A 229 13.48 -24.42 40.41
N LEU A 230 12.73 -23.36 40.75
CA LEU A 230 11.77 -23.38 41.87
C LEU A 230 10.61 -24.36 41.62
N GLU A 231 10.15 -24.49 40.38
CA GLU A 231 9.08 -25.41 39.98
C GLU A 231 9.59 -26.85 39.71
N GLY A 232 10.90 -27.10 39.85
CA GLY A 232 11.50 -28.44 39.74
C GLY A 232 11.67 -28.95 38.30
N TYR A 233 11.69 -28.06 37.30
CA TYR A 233 11.97 -28.43 35.92
C TYR A 233 13.43 -28.82 35.71
N ASN A 234 13.69 -29.73 34.76
CA ASN A 234 15.05 -30.13 34.41
C ASN A 234 15.70 -29.08 33.50
N LEU A 235 16.54 -28.21 34.08
CA LEU A 235 17.19 -27.12 33.36
C LEU A 235 18.11 -27.60 32.23
N LYS A 236 18.78 -28.75 32.39
CA LYS A 236 19.67 -29.34 31.36
C LYS A 236 18.89 -29.76 30.12
N ASN A 237 17.71 -30.35 30.30
CA ASN A 237 16.84 -30.73 29.18
C ASN A 237 16.35 -29.49 28.44
N ILE A 238 15.92 -28.44 29.15
CA ILE A 238 15.46 -27.19 28.53
C ILE A 238 16.58 -26.55 27.68
N ILE A 239 17.81 -26.53 28.18
CA ILE A 239 18.99 -26.03 27.44
C ILE A 239 19.26 -26.89 26.20
N ALA A 240 19.10 -28.22 26.30
CA ALA A 240 19.31 -29.14 25.18
C ALA A 240 18.26 -28.99 24.07
N GLU A 241 17.03 -28.64 24.43
CA GLU A 241 15.90 -28.42 23.52
C GLU A 241 15.94 -27.05 22.81
N ALA A 242 16.84 -26.14 23.20
CA ALA A 242 16.96 -24.83 22.56
C ALA A 242 17.21 -24.94 21.05
N GLN A 243 16.46 -24.16 20.26
CA GLN A 243 16.44 -24.26 18.79
C GLN A 243 16.95 -22.98 18.10
N PRO A 244 17.51 -23.05 16.87
CA PRO A 244 17.89 -21.87 16.10
C PRO A 244 16.67 -21.17 15.46
N ILE A 245 16.83 -19.91 15.05
CA ILE A 245 15.84 -19.20 14.21
C ILE A 245 16.03 -19.62 12.73
N TRP A 246 14.95 -20.05 12.08
CA TRP A 246 14.95 -20.52 10.68
C TRP A 246 14.74 -19.38 9.67
N HIS A 247 14.94 -19.69 8.38
CA HIS A 247 14.98 -18.72 7.28
C HIS A 247 13.74 -17.81 7.20
N LYS A 248 13.96 -16.50 7.03
CA LYS A 248 12.93 -15.43 7.11
C LYS A 248 11.77 -15.55 6.11
N SER A 249 11.91 -16.35 5.06
CA SER A 249 10.95 -16.41 3.95
C SER A 249 10.23 -17.75 3.78
N ILE A 250 10.61 -18.80 4.54
CA ILE A 250 10.04 -20.15 4.36
C ILE A 250 9.97 -20.84 5.73
N THR A 251 8.76 -21.23 6.15
CA THR A 251 8.48 -21.97 7.38
C THR A 251 7.41 -23.03 7.12
N THR A 252 7.30 -24.04 7.99
CA THR A 252 6.26 -25.07 7.93
C THR A 252 5.38 -25.01 9.18
N PHE A 253 4.17 -25.57 9.15
CA PHE A 253 3.33 -25.60 10.35
C PHE A 253 3.99 -26.40 11.49
N ASN A 254 4.71 -27.48 11.18
CA ASN A 254 5.44 -28.25 12.20
C ASN A 254 6.48 -27.40 12.95
N THR A 255 7.11 -26.44 12.26
CA THR A 255 8.08 -25.50 12.84
C THR A 255 7.43 -24.29 13.51
N LEU A 256 6.19 -23.94 13.13
CA LEU A 256 5.39 -22.91 13.78
C LEU A 256 4.61 -23.44 14.99
N ARG A 257 4.54 -24.75 15.19
CA ARG A 257 3.66 -25.38 16.18
C ARG A 257 3.90 -24.87 17.60
N GLU A 258 5.16 -24.69 18.00
CA GLU A 258 5.53 -24.17 19.32
C GLU A 258 5.28 -22.66 19.44
N ASP A 259 5.49 -21.90 18.36
CA ASP A 259 5.19 -20.47 18.32
C ASP A 259 3.66 -20.23 18.41
N VAL A 260 2.87 -21.00 17.66
CA VAL A 260 1.40 -20.99 17.72
C VAL A 260 0.90 -21.46 19.08
N LEU A 261 1.51 -22.51 19.66
CA LEU A 261 1.17 -22.96 21.01
C LEU A 261 1.48 -21.87 22.06
N SER A 262 2.61 -21.18 21.92
CA SER A 262 2.96 -20.05 22.78
C SER A 262 1.94 -18.92 22.64
N ASP A 263 1.58 -18.53 21.43
CA ASP A 263 0.58 -17.48 21.16
C ASP A 263 -0.80 -17.83 21.77
N LEU A 264 -1.21 -19.10 21.66
CA LEU A 264 -2.47 -19.60 22.24
C LEU A 264 -2.44 -19.76 23.76
N GLN A 265 -1.29 -20.06 24.36
CA GLN A 265 -1.14 -20.15 25.82
C GLN A 265 -0.99 -18.76 26.47
N ASN A 266 -0.62 -17.75 25.68
CA ASN A 266 -0.34 -16.39 26.11
C ASN A 266 -1.35 -15.37 25.55
N ILE A 267 -2.63 -15.74 25.39
CA ILE A 267 -3.69 -14.90 24.78
C ILE A 267 -3.80 -13.48 25.43
N ASP A 268 -3.62 -13.37 26.75
CA ASP A 268 -3.63 -12.07 27.44
C ASP A 268 -2.31 -11.27 27.27
N LYS A 269 -1.22 -11.93 26.85
CA LYS A 269 0.12 -11.37 26.64
C LYS A 269 0.50 -11.12 25.16
N VAL A 270 -0.37 -11.49 24.20
CA VAL A 270 -0.35 -10.94 22.81
C VAL A 270 -0.74 -9.44 22.81
N GLN A 271 -1.19 -8.94 23.96
CA GLN A 271 -1.45 -7.52 24.21
C GLN A 271 -0.13 -6.78 24.46
N GLY A 272 0.07 -5.63 23.80
CA GLY A 272 1.29 -4.83 23.96
C GLY A 272 1.46 -4.24 25.37
N ILE A 273 2.61 -3.61 25.63
CA ILE A 273 2.92 -2.96 26.93
C ILE A 273 1.80 -1.98 27.27
N LYS A 274 1.21 -2.13 28.44
CA LYS A 274 0.05 -1.33 28.85
C LYS A 274 0.51 0.03 29.35
N TRP A 275 -0.16 1.08 28.90
CA TRP A 275 0.09 2.41 29.45
C TRP A 275 -0.46 2.49 30.87
N THR A 276 0.34 2.89 31.85
CA THR A 276 -0.14 2.99 33.24
C THR A 276 -1.06 4.20 33.40
N ARG A 277 -0.71 5.31 32.74
CA ARG A 277 -1.46 6.57 32.76
C ARG A 277 -2.68 6.61 31.83
N TYR A 278 -2.85 5.65 30.92
CA TYR A 278 -3.93 5.64 29.92
C TYR A 278 -4.77 4.35 29.84
N PRO A 279 -5.64 4.07 30.83
CA PRO A 279 -6.51 2.88 30.85
C PRO A 279 -7.46 2.77 29.65
N THR A 280 -8.02 3.90 29.19
CA THR A 280 -8.92 3.92 28.03
C THR A 280 -8.19 3.54 26.74
N LEU A 281 -6.93 3.98 26.58
CA LEU A 281 -6.11 3.65 25.42
C LEU A 281 -5.79 2.14 25.37
N ASN A 282 -5.52 1.54 26.54
CA ASN A 282 -5.34 0.10 26.66
C ASN A 282 -6.58 -0.70 26.25
N ARG A 283 -7.78 -0.19 26.52
CA ARG A 283 -9.03 -0.87 26.12
C ARG A 283 -9.21 -0.91 24.60
N VAL A 284 -8.83 0.18 23.92
CA VAL A 284 -8.98 0.37 22.48
C VAL A 284 -7.85 -0.32 21.70
N LEU A 285 -6.59 0.03 22.00
CA LEU A 285 -5.43 -0.45 21.24
C LEU A 285 -4.88 -1.79 21.74
N LYS A 286 -5.30 -2.22 22.93
CA LYS A 286 -4.76 -3.40 23.62
C LYS A 286 -3.27 -3.27 23.97
N GLY A 287 -2.74 -2.05 24.13
CA GLY A 287 -1.36 -1.78 24.57
C GLY A 287 -0.39 -1.52 23.42
N HIS A 288 0.84 -1.11 23.75
CA HIS A 288 1.91 -0.77 22.81
C HIS A 288 2.60 -2.02 22.25
N ARG A 289 2.38 -2.34 20.96
CA ARG A 289 2.99 -3.50 20.31
C ARG A 289 4.14 -3.10 19.40
N ARG A 290 5.24 -3.86 19.43
CA ARG A 290 6.37 -3.69 18.49
C ARG A 290 5.95 -4.12 17.08
N GLY A 291 6.65 -3.62 16.06
CA GLY A 291 6.35 -3.95 14.65
C GLY A 291 5.19 -3.15 14.04
N GLU A 292 4.42 -2.43 14.85
CA GLU A 292 3.31 -1.59 14.42
C GLU A 292 3.73 -0.16 14.08
N PHE A 293 2.90 0.48 13.26
CA PHE A 293 3.06 1.87 12.83
C PHE A 293 1.79 2.65 13.20
N THR A 294 1.94 3.62 14.10
CA THR A 294 0.84 4.48 14.59
C THR A 294 0.96 5.88 14.00
N VAL A 295 -0.11 6.37 13.41
CA VAL A 295 -0.21 7.77 12.96
C VAL A 295 -1.01 8.55 13.99
N LEU A 296 -0.40 9.59 14.56
CA LEU A 296 -1.10 10.57 15.39
C LEU A 296 -1.37 11.83 14.57
N THR A 297 -2.65 12.15 14.41
CA THR A 297 -3.11 13.31 13.67
C THR A 297 -3.98 14.21 14.53
N GLY A 298 -4.00 15.49 14.19
CA GLY A 298 -4.73 16.52 14.90
C GLY A 298 -4.22 17.91 14.54
N PRO A 299 -5.02 18.94 14.74
CA PRO A 299 -4.67 20.32 14.39
C PRO A 299 -3.44 20.86 15.13
N THR A 300 -2.79 21.89 14.57
CA THR A 300 -1.63 22.54 15.22
C THR A 300 -2.02 23.08 16.60
N GLY A 301 -1.20 22.81 17.62
CA GLY A 301 -1.44 23.30 18.98
C GLY A 301 -2.47 22.52 19.81
N CYS A 302 -3.10 21.46 19.29
CA CYS A 302 -4.09 20.67 20.05
C CYS A 302 -3.49 19.73 21.11
N GLY A 303 -2.18 19.83 21.37
CA GLY A 303 -1.50 19.00 22.36
C GLY A 303 -0.96 17.66 21.86
N LYS A 304 -0.77 17.44 20.54
CA LYS A 304 -0.19 16.18 20.01
C LYS A 304 1.16 15.86 20.63
N THR A 305 2.11 16.79 20.54
CA THR A 305 3.46 16.58 21.09
C THR A 305 3.41 16.42 22.61
N THR A 306 2.53 17.16 23.31
CA THR A 306 2.31 17.03 24.76
C THR A 306 1.74 15.66 25.15
N PHE A 307 0.81 15.13 24.36
CA PHE A 307 0.26 13.79 24.55
C PHE A 307 1.33 12.74 24.28
N MET A 308 2.06 12.84 23.16
CA MET A 308 3.13 11.88 22.84
C MET A 308 4.27 11.92 23.85
N SER A 309 4.61 13.09 24.39
CA SER A 309 5.66 13.21 25.40
C SER A 309 5.26 12.45 26.67
N GLU A 310 4.02 12.58 27.12
CA GLU A 310 3.47 11.84 28.26
C GLU A 310 3.36 10.33 27.97
N TYR A 311 2.77 10.00 26.83
CA TYR A 311 2.56 8.64 26.32
C TYR A 311 3.87 7.84 26.23
N SER A 312 4.93 8.49 25.75
CA SER A 312 6.24 7.87 25.59
C SER A 312 7.06 7.88 26.86
N LEU A 313 6.89 8.90 27.70
CA LEU A 313 7.46 8.94 29.05
C LEU A 313 6.93 7.78 29.90
N ASP A 314 5.62 7.52 29.88
CA ASP A 314 5.01 6.38 30.59
C ASP A 314 5.59 5.03 30.14
N LEU A 315 5.90 4.87 28.85
CA LEU A 315 6.57 3.68 28.32
C LEU A 315 8.05 3.62 28.72
N ALA A 316 8.75 4.76 28.67
CA ALA A 316 10.16 4.83 29.05
C ALA A 316 10.38 4.57 30.54
N MET A 317 9.47 5.04 31.41
CA MET A 317 9.45 4.71 32.83
C MET A 317 9.24 3.21 33.10
N GLN A 318 8.64 2.49 32.15
CA GLN A 318 8.51 1.04 32.16
C GLN A 318 9.68 0.32 31.48
N GLY A 319 10.71 1.04 31.04
CA GLY A 319 11.92 0.49 30.42
C GLY A 319 11.88 0.38 28.89
N VAL A 320 10.93 1.01 28.20
CA VAL A 320 10.89 1.01 26.73
C VAL A 320 11.87 2.04 26.17
N ASN A 321 12.93 1.56 25.52
CA ASN A 321 13.91 2.43 24.85
C ASN A 321 13.25 3.23 23.73
N THR A 322 13.19 4.54 23.91
CA THR A 322 12.43 5.46 23.06
C THR A 322 13.34 6.46 22.39
N LEU A 323 13.27 6.57 21.07
CA LEU A 323 13.99 7.57 20.27
C LEU A 323 13.03 8.67 19.78
N TRP A 324 13.37 9.92 20.09
CA TRP A 324 12.64 11.10 19.64
C TRP A 324 13.36 11.82 18.50
N GLY A 325 12.72 11.85 17.34
CA GLY A 325 13.01 12.78 16.25
C GLY A 325 12.10 14.00 16.32
N SER A 326 12.44 14.97 17.17
CA SER A 326 11.69 16.23 17.33
C SER A 326 12.21 17.28 16.35
N PHE A 327 11.66 17.27 15.14
CA PHE A 327 12.00 18.24 14.10
C PHE A 327 11.23 19.57 14.25
N GLU A 328 10.08 19.55 14.93
CA GLU A 328 9.24 20.74 15.17
C GLU A 328 9.65 21.52 16.42
N ILE A 329 10.06 20.85 17.50
CA ILE A 329 10.37 21.47 18.81
C ILE A 329 11.82 21.23 19.19
N ARG A 330 12.44 22.23 19.84
CA ARG A 330 13.81 22.08 20.37
C ARG A 330 13.89 21.01 21.45
N ASN A 331 14.92 20.15 21.41
CA ASN A 331 15.07 19.05 22.38
C ASN A 331 15.01 19.52 23.84
N ALA A 332 15.64 20.65 24.17
CA ALA A 332 15.58 21.23 25.52
C ALA A 332 14.15 21.57 25.97
N ARG A 333 13.28 22.01 25.05
CA ARG A 333 11.88 22.34 25.37
C ARG A 333 11.04 21.07 25.52
N LEU A 334 11.28 20.06 24.69
CA LEU A 334 10.63 18.75 24.80
C LEU A 334 11.02 18.07 26.12
N ALA A 335 12.31 18.01 26.43
CA ALA A 335 12.84 17.45 27.69
C ALA A 335 12.27 18.19 28.90
N ARG A 336 12.20 19.53 28.86
CA ARG A 336 11.54 20.31 29.93
C ARG A 336 10.07 19.89 30.13
N THR A 337 9.31 19.68 29.05
CA THR A 337 7.92 19.22 29.13
C THR A 337 7.82 17.82 29.72
N MET A 338 8.68 16.89 29.30
CA MET A 338 8.71 15.53 29.85
C MET A 338 9.15 15.51 31.33
N LEU A 339 10.12 16.33 31.72
CA LEU A 339 10.55 16.48 33.11
C LEU A 339 9.40 17.00 34.00
N GLN A 340 8.68 18.02 33.52
CA GLN A 340 7.49 18.57 34.17
C GLN A 340 6.38 17.52 34.34
N GLN A 341 6.20 16.68 33.32
CA GLN A 341 5.26 15.56 33.29
C GLN A 341 5.65 14.40 34.22
N MET A 342 6.96 14.18 34.39
CA MET A 342 7.49 13.18 35.30
C MET A 342 7.35 13.63 36.77
N ALA A 343 7.69 14.88 37.05
CA ALA A 343 7.67 15.46 38.39
C ALA A 343 6.25 15.54 38.98
N GLY A 344 5.22 15.70 38.14
CA GLY A 344 3.82 15.78 38.56
C GLY A 344 3.46 17.06 39.34
N VAL A 345 4.42 17.97 39.55
CA VAL A 345 4.27 19.26 40.23
C VAL A 345 4.91 20.38 39.41
N PRO A 346 4.40 21.62 39.43
CA PRO A 346 4.99 22.76 38.69
C PRO A 346 6.48 22.95 39.04
N LEU A 347 7.38 22.81 38.07
CA LEU A 347 8.83 22.89 38.30
C LEU A 347 9.29 24.30 38.61
N ASP A 348 8.59 25.31 38.10
CA ASP A 348 8.82 26.73 38.39
C ASP A 348 8.55 27.08 39.86
N GLU A 349 7.62 26.39 40.51
CA GLU A 349 7.36 26.52 41.95
C GLU A 349 8.28 25.63 42.81
N ASN A 350 8.97 24.65 42.19
CA ASN A 350 9.77 23.62 42.86
C ASN A 350 11.23 23.56 42.37
N ILE A 351 11.80 24.70 41.95
CA ILE A 351 13.14 24.79 41.35
C ILE A 351 14.24 24.21 42.27
N GLN A 352 14.04 24.29 43.59
CA GLN A 352 14.95 23.74 44.61
C GLN A 352 15.19 22.22 44.42
N ASN A 353 14.22 21.51 43.84
CA ASN A 353 14.26 20.07 43.60
C ASN A 353 14.62 19.71 42.15
N PHE A 354 15.04 20.70 41.34
CA PHE A 354 15.32 20.49 39.92
C PHE A 354 16.36 19.40 39.69
N ASP A 355 17.51 19.47 40.38
CA ASP A 355 18.60 18.51 40.20
C ASP A 355 18.12 17.09 40.52
N THR A 356 17.35 16.90 41.60
CA THR A 356 16.75 15.61 41.94
C THR A 356 15.87 15.06 40.81
N PHE A 357 14.98 15.88 40.25
CA PHE A 357 14.14 15.43 39.13
C PHE A 357 14.94 15.20 37.85
N ALA A 358 15.95 16.01 37.58
CA ALA A 358 16.81 15.88 36.41
C ALA A 358 17.64 14.59 36.48
N ASP A 359 18.20 14.28 37.64
CA ASP A 359 18.95 13.04 37.89
C ASP A 359 18.07 11.80 37.72
N GLU A 360 16.81 11.83 38.17
CA GLU A 360 15.86 10.73 37.92
C GLU A 360 15.46 10.64 36.45
N PHE A 361 15.34 11.77 35.75
CA PHE A 361 14.99 11.80 34.33
C PHE A 361 16.13 11.25 33.45
N GLU A 362 17.38 11.53 33.81
CA GLU A 362 18.58 11.03 33.12
C GLU A 362 18.66 9.50 33.11
N LYS A 363 18.07 8.84 34.10
CA LYS A 363 18.00 7.37 34.18
C LYS A 363 17.05 6.74 33.17
N LEU A 364 16.15 7.52 32.56
CA LEU A 364 15.17 7.00 31.63
C LEU A 364 15.80 6.69 30.26
N PRO A 365 15.37 5.61 29.58
CA PRO A 365 15.91 5.21 28.29
C PRO A 365 15.32 6.05 27.13
N ILE A 366 15.44 7.38 27.23
CA ILE A 366 14.94 8.33 26.24
C ILE A 366 16.14 8.94 25.50
N TYR A 367 16.13 8.80 24.18
CA TYR A 367 17.17 9.29 23.29
C TYR A 367 16.61 10.36 22.37
N PHE A 368 17.38 11.39 22.05
CA PHE A 368 16.95 12.48 21.18
C PHE A 368 17.86 12.58 19.95
N MET A 369 17.26 12.65 18.77
CA MET A 369 17.98 12.99 17.55
C MET A 369 18.39 14.46 17.61
N THR A 370 19.61 14.80 17.17
CA THR A 370 20.15 16.16 17.22
C THR A 370 19.69 17.05 16.06
N PHE A 371 18.78 16.55 15.23
CA PHE A 371 18.27 17.28 14.08
C PHE A 371 17.29 18.39 14.50
N HIS A 372 17.51 19.60 13.97
CA HIS A 372 16.55 20.68 14.02
C HIS A 372 16.33 21.26 12.63
N GLY A 373 15.05 21.43 12.24
CA GLY A 373 14.68 21.92 10.92
C GLY A 373 14.58 20.82 9.86
N GLN A 374 14.63 21.21 8.59
CA GLN A 374 14.44 20.27 7.48
C GLN A 374 15.63 19.33 7.30
N GLN A 375 15.35 18.04 7.11
CA GLN A 375 16.35 16.99 6.85
C GLN A 375 15.85 16.07 5.74
N SER A 376 16.72 15.38 5.00
CA SER A 376 16.27 14.35 4.06
C SER A 376 15.86 13.09 4.82
N ILE A 377 14.91 12.35 4.26
CA ILE A 377 14.46 11.09 4.87
C ILE A 377 15.60 10.06 5.00
N ASP A 378 16.53 10.02 4.04
CA ASP A 378 17.64 9.07 4.06
C ASP A 378 18.55 9.28 5.29
N VAL A 379 18.87 10.54 5.62
CA VAL A 379 19.67 10.90 6.80
C VAL A 379 18.93 10.55 8.10
N VAL A 380 17.60 10.77 8.12
CA VAL A 380 16.78 10.40 9.28
C VAL A 380 16.72 8.89 9.44
N MET A 381 16.52 8.14 8.36
CA MET A 381 16.47 6.68 8.38
C MET A 381 17.81 6.08 8.80
N GLU A 382 18.93 6.60 8.30
CA GLU A 382 20.27 6.18 8.73
C GLU A 382 20.46 6.37 10.24
N ALA A 383 20.08 7.53 10.77
CA ALA A 383 20.17 7.81 12.20
C ALA A 383 19.23 6.93 13.04
N VAL A 384 18.00 6.67 12.55
CA VAL A 384 17.04 5.76 13.21
C VAL A 384 17.59 4.33 13.21
N GLU A 385 18.06 3.82 12.09
CA GLU A 385 18.64 2.47 11.98
C GLU A 385 19.88 2.32 12.86
N HIS A 386 20.77 3.32 12.85
CA HIS A 386 21.94 3.35 13.71
C HIS A 386 21.56 3.38 15.19
N ALA A 387 20.65 4.27 15.59
CA ALA A 387 20.21 4.37 16.99
C ALA A 387 19.51 3.09 17.46
N THR A 388 18.64 2.51 16.63
CA THR A 388 18.00 1.22 16.92
C THR A 388 19.01 0.10 17.08
N TYR A 389 20.06 0.08 16.25
CA TYR A 389 21.14 -0.88 16.40
C TYR A 389 21.97 -0.64 17.67
N VAL A 390 22.40 0.59 17.94
CA VAL A 390 23.30 0.88 19.07
C VAL A 390 22.57 0.78 20.41
N HIS A 391 21.41 1.44 20.52
CA HIS A 391 20.67 1.66 21.77
C HIS A 391 19.47 0.73 21.95
N ASP A 392 19.29 -0.28 21.08
CA ASP A 392 18.17 -1.24 21.14
C ASP A 392 16.79 -0.57 21.17
N ILE A 393 16.62 0.52 20.41
CA ILE A 393 15.37 1.30 20.39
C ILE A 393 14.18 0.40 20.03
N ALA A 394 13.17 0.43 20.90
CA ALA A 394 11.94 -0.33 20.75
C ALA A 394 10.75 0.54 20.29
N HIS A 395 10.87 1.86 20.46
CA HIS A 395 9.88 2.85 20.06
C HIS A 395 10.55 4.07 19.42
N VAL A 396 10.14 4.43 18.20
CA VAL A 396 10.60 5.61 17.48
C VAL A 396 9.44 6.58 17.34
N ILE A 397 9.69 7.84 17.67
CA ILE A 397 8.73 8.93 17.54
C ILE A 397 9.28 9.97 16.58
N ILE A 398 8.48 10.36 15.59
CA ILE A 398 8.87 11.35 14.60
C ILE A 398 7.83 12.47 14.57
N ASP A 399 8.25 13.68 14.96
CA ASP A 399 7.41 14.88 15.08
C ASP A 399 8.08 16.07 14.37
N ASN A 400 7.76 16.41 13.12
CA ASN A 400 6.73 15.89 12.22
C ASN A 400 7.30 15.58 10.83
N VAL A 401 6.65 14.70 10.07
CA VAL A 401 6.92 14.37 8.65
C VAL A 401 7.24 15.57 7.77
N GLN A 402 6.59 16.73 8.01
CA GLN A 402 6.74 17.92 7.17
C GLN A 402 8.19 18.44 7.07
N PHE A 403 9.02 18.18 8.08
CA PHE A 403 10.43 18.58 8.07
C PHE A 403 11.30 17.62 7.25
N MET A 404 10.83 16.42 6.94
CA MET A 404 11.55 15.45 6.11
C MET A 404 11.33 15.64 4.60
N MET A 405 10.52 16.62 4.20
CA MET A 405 10.03 16.76 2.83
C MET A 405 10.91 17.64 1.91
N GLY A 406 11.87 18.40 2.47
CA GLY A 406 12.90 19.20 1.79
C GLY A 406 12.42 20.19 0.71
N MET A 407 12.67 21.49 0.87
CA MET A 407 12.49 22.46 -0.21
C MET A 407 13.71 22.50 -1.15
N SER A 408 13.80 21.55 -2.08
CA SER A 408 14.65 21.72 -3.28
C SER A 408 13.87 22.56 -4.30
N GLU A 409 14.32 23.77 -4.59
CA GLU A 409 13.68 24.79 -5.46
C GLU A 409 13.51 24.42 -6.94
N GLN A 410 13.55 23.14 -7.31
CA GLN A 410 13.49 22.71 -8.72
C GLN A 410 12.54 21.53 -8.94
N SER A 411 11.25 21.70 -8.60
CA SER A 411 10.11 21.02 -9.28
C SER A 411 8.82 21.27 -8.53
N LYS A 412 7.86 21.91 -9.21
CA LYS A 412 6.54 22.30 -8.70
C LYS A 412 5.71 21.10 -8.22
N HIS A 413 5.34 21.13 -6.94
CA HIS A 413 4.14 20.61 -6.25
C HIS A 413 3.55 19.19 -6.49
N VAL A 414 3.93 18.43 -7.51
CA VAL A 414 3.46 17.04 -7.75
C VAL A 414 4.21 16.01 -6.87
N ASP A 415 5.44 16.32 -6.47
CA ASP A 415 6.35 15.37 -5.80
C ASP A 415 6.11 15.20 -4.28
N ARG A 416 5.26 16.04 -3.66
CA ARG A 416 5.12 16.08 -2.18
C ARG A 416 4.34 14.90 -1.61
N TYR A 417 3.31 14.42 -2.32
CA TYR A 417 2.48 13.29 -1.87
C TYR A 417 3.18 11.96 -2.06
N TRP A 418 3.80 11.77 -3.24
CA TRP A 418 4.64 10.61 -3.48
C TRP A 418 5.79 10.54 -2.47
N ARG A 419 6.44 11.67 -2.14
CA ARG A 419 7.43 11.72 -1.04
C ARG A 419 6.82 11.38 0.32
N GLN A 420 5.61 11.83 0.62
CA GLN A 420 4.93 11.49 1.88
C GLN A 420 4.63 9.98 1.96
N ASP A 421 4.12 9.39 0.89
CA ASP A 421 3.86 7.95 0.79
C ASP A 421 5.16 7.14 0.86
N MET A 422 6.23 7.64 0.24
CA MET A 422 7.57 7.06 0.33
C MET A 422 8.09 7.08 1.77
N ILE A 423 7.97 8.21 2.48
CA ILE A 423 8.35 8.34 3.89
C ILE A 423 7.54 7.37 4.77
N VAL A 424 6.22 7.32 4.59
CA VAL A 424 5.34 6.41 5.35
C VAL A 424 5.69 4.94 5.05
N SER A 425 5.95 4.60 3.78
CA SER A 425 6.35 3.26 3.36
C SER A 425 7.68 2.84 3.99
N GLN A 426 8.68 3.74 4.02
CA GLN A 426 9.98 3.46 4.64
C GLN A 426 9.84 3.23 6.15
N PHE A 427 9.14 4.11 6.87
CA PHE A 427 8.93 3.94 8.32
C PHE A 427 8.08 2.69 8.64
N ARG A 428 7.07 2.37 7.84
CA ARG A 428 6.28 1.15 7.99
C ARG A 428 7.14 -0.09 7.75
N SER A 429 7.95 -0.11 6.70
CA SER A 429 8.88 -1.20 6.40
C SER A 429 9.88 -1.38 7.53
N PHE A 430 10.42 -0.28 8.05
CA PHE A 430 11.33 -0.26 9.18
C PHE A 430 10.68 -0.82 10.45
N ALA A 431 9.48 -0.36 10.81
CA ALA A 431 8.75 -0.82 11.99
C ALA A 431 8.67 -2.35 12.01
N THR A 432 8.22 -2.95 10.91
CA THR A 432 8.08 -4.40 10.76
C THR A 432 9.43 -5.12 10.74
N LYS A 433 10.43 -4.65 9.96
CA LYS A 433 11.73 -5.32 9.83
C LYS A 433 12.56 -5.28 11.12
N SER A 434 12.52 -4.15 11.81
CA SER A 434 13.28 -3.91 13.03
C SER A 434 12.57 -4.40 14.29
N ASN A 435 11.30 -4.84 14.18
CA ASN A 435 10.41 -5.10 15.31
C ASN A 435 10.42 -3.90 16.28
N CYS A 436 10.20 -2.71 15.74
CA CYS A 436 10.19 -1.45 16.46
C CYS A 436 8.83 -0.79 16.24
N HIS A 437 8.22 -0.24 17.28
CA HIS A 437 7.01 0.56 17.07
C HIS A 437 7.42 1.93 16.53
N VAL A 438 6.70 2.45 15.55
CA VAL A 438 6.94 3.81 15.04
C VAL A 438 5.67 4.63 15.22
N THR A 439 5.77 5.74 15.94
CA THR A 439 4.70 6.75 16.08
C THR A 439 5.06 7.98 15.26
N LEU A 440 4.22 8.29 14.28
CA LEU A 440 4.44 9.38 13.34
C LEU A 440 3.39 10.47 13.53
N VAL A 441 3.82 11.72 13.73
CA VAL A 441 2.91 12.86 13.70
C VAL A 441 2.73 13.29 12.25
N ILE A 442 1.46 13.35 11.83
CA ILE A 442 1.07 13.94 10.55
C ILE A 442 0.09 15.06 10.86
N HIS A 443 0.42 16.30 10.47
CA HIS A 443 -0.54 17.39 10.62
C HIS A 443 -1.57 17.27 9.48
N PRO A 444 -2.87 17.26 9.79
CA PRO A 444 -3.89 17.42 8.76
C PRO A 444 -3.68 18.78 8.10
N ARG A 445 -4.05 18.92 6.83
CA ARG A 445 -4.04 20.24 6.18
C ARG A 445 -4.82 21.23 7.04
N LYS A 446 -4.29 22.45 7.17
CA LYS A 446 -5.07 23.62 7.58
C LYS A 446 -6.08 23.92 6.48
N GLU A 447 -7.09 23.07 6.38
CA GLU A 447 -8.38 23.53 5.91
C GLU A 447 -8.94 24.38 7.05
N LEU A 448 -9.59 25.49 6.72
CA LEU A 448 -10.28 26.38 7.66
C LEU A 448 -11.44 25.61 8.33
N PHE A 449 -11.11 24.63 9.17
CA PHE A 449 -12.02 24.03 10.10
C PHE A 449 -12.06 24.95 11.31
N ASN A 450 -13.17 25.68 11.42
CA ASN A 450 -13.55 26.47 12.58
C ASN A 450 -13.30 25.68 13.87
N PHE A 451 -12.27 26.10 14.60
CA PHE A 451 -11.90 25.54 15.91
C PHE A 451 -12.90 25.82 17.03
N PHE A 452 -13.96 26.58 16.74
CA PHE A 452 -14.98 26.95 17.72
C PHE A 452 -15.96 25.83 18.08
N GLY A 453 -15.96 24.70 17.37
CA GLY A 453 -16.93 23.61 17.57
C GLY A 453 -16.60 22.58 18.66
N LEU A 454 -15.45 22.67 19.36
CA LEU A 454 -15.07 21.69 20.39
C LEU A 454 -15.26 22.17 21.83
N ILE A 455 -15.87 23.35 22.03
CA ILE A 455 -16.34 23.81 23.35
C ILE A 455 -17.88 23.95 23.40
N SER A 456 -18.59 23.70 22.31
CA SER A 456 -20.05 23.61 22.31
C SER A 456 -20.51 22.27 21.75
N ASN A 457 -21.50 21.65 22.40
CA ASN A 457 -22.26 20.50 21.87
C ASN A 457 -23.11 20.89 20.64
N GLU A 458 -22.61 21.77 19.77
CA GLU A 458 -23.28 22.14 18.54
C GLU A 458 -22.71 21.34 17.37
N VAL A 459 -23.48 20.36 16.93
CA VAL A 459 -23.23 19.62 15.69
C VAL A 459 -23.28 20.60 14.52
N ILE A 460 -22.11 20.91 13.93
CA ILE A 460 -22.02 21.76 12.74
C ILE A 460 -22.75 21.06 11.59
N LYS A 461 -23.82 21.68 11.09
CA LYS A 461 -24.57 21.17 9.93
C LYS A 461 -23.71 21.26 8.66
N LYS A 462 -23.73 20.23 7.81
CA LYS A 462 -23.10 20.27 6.48
C LYS A 462 -23.61 21.48 5.67
N PRO A 463 -22.81 22.14 4.80
CA PRO A 463 -23.26 23.29 4.01
C PRO A 463 -24.57 23.03 3.25
N THR A 464 -25.35 24.06 2.98
CA THR A 464 -26.43 23.96 2.00
C THR A 464 -25.84 23.99 0.59
N ILE A 465 -26.35 23.15 -0.30
CA ILE A 465 -25.96 23.06 -1.72
C ILE A 465 -27.19 23.38 -2.56
N LEU A 466 -27.05 24.03 -3.72
CA LEU A 466 -28.14 24.15 -4.69
C LEU A 466 -27.85 23.77 -6.14
N ILE A 467 -28.57 22.81 -6.68
CA ILE A 467 -28.27 22.21 -7.97
C ILE A 467 -29.12 22.81 -9.07
N GLY A 468 -28.49 23.62 -9.92
CA GLY A 468 -29.09 24.05 -11.18
C GLY A 468 -29.03 22.94 -12.22
N ILE A 469 -30.19 22.46 -12.66
CA ILE A 469 -30.35 21.41 -13.65
C ILE A 469 -31.11 21.99 -14.83
N LEU A 470 -30.48 21.92 -15.98
CA LEU A 470 -30.77 22.72 -17.14
C LEU A 470 -30.95 21.75 -18.31
N VAL A 471 -32.19 21.57 -18.76
CA VAL A 471 -32.59 20.43 -19.60
C VAL A 471 -33.23 20.91 -20.90
N ARG A 472 -32.67 20.49 -22.03
CA ARG A 472 -33.27 20.67 -23.36
C ARG A 472 -32.88 19.51 -24.27
N ASN A 473 -33.84 18.73 -24.74
CA ASN A 473 -33.66 17.56 -25.61
C ASN A 473 -32.71 16.50 -25.04
N LYS A 474 -32.86 16.18 -23.76
CA LYS A 474 -32.00 15.24 -23.01
C LYS A 474 -32.73 14.02 -22.47
N ALA A 475 -33.85 13.62 -23.07
CA ALA A 475 -34.63 12.47 -22.62
C ALA A 475 -33.80 11.18 -22.55
N HIS A 476 -32.78 11.07 -23.41
CA HIS A 476 -31.89 9.92 -23.51
C HIS A 476 -30.85 9.83 -22.38
N THR A 477 -30.38 10.95 -21.82
CA THR A 477 -29.42 10.97 -20.71
C THR A 477 -30.08 11.14 -19.35
N LEU A 478 -31.24 11.80 -19.30
CA LEU A 478 -31.87 12.28 -18.08
C LEU A 478 -32.20 11.15 -17.07
N PRO A 479 -32.67 9.95 -17.48
CA PRO A 479 -32.90 8.84 -16.56
C PRO A 479 -31.65 8.44 -15.77
N TYR A 480 -30.47 8.46 -16.39
CA TYR A 480 -29.20 8.13 -15.73
C TYR A 480 -28.75 9.27 -14.80
N PHE A 481 -28.82 10.51 -15.28
CA PHE A 481 -28.46 11.69 -14.48
C PHE A 481 -29.31 11.79 -13.21
N LEU A 482 -30.64 11.66 -13.33
CA LEU A 482 -31.56 11.74 -12.19
C LEU A 482 -31.39 10.59 -11.21
N SER A 483 -31.02 9.40 -11.70
CA SER A 483 -30.69 8.25 -10.84
C SER A 483 -29.40 8.48 -10.05
N LEU A 484 -28.36 9.04 -10.68
CA LEU A 484 -27.12 9.42 -10.00
C LEU A 484 -27.38 10.53 -8.97
N LEU A 485 -28.17 11.54 -9.33
CA LEU A 485 -28.56 12.63 -8.44
C LEU A 485 -29.32 12.10 -7.21
N GLN A 486 -30.25 11.17 -7.42
CA GLN A 486 -30.96 10.47 -6.35
C GLN A 486 -29.99 9.73 -5.42
N ASN A 487 -28.96 9.09 -5.96
CA ASN A 487 -28.00 8.28 -5.18
C ASN A 487 -26.90 9.08 -4.46
N LEU A 488 -26.82 10.42 -4.63
CA LEU A 488 -25.82 11.22 -3.91
C LEU A 488 -25.95 11.04 -2.38
N GLU A 489 -24.84 10.67 -1.72
CA GLU A 489 -24.73 10.46 -0.26
C GLU A 489 -24.74 11.76 0.59
N TYR A 490 -25.13 12.89 -0.01
CA TYR A 490 -25.26 14.17 0.69
C TYR A 490 -26.67 14.33 1.25
N PRO A 491 -26.86 14.88 2.47
CA PRO A 491 -28.19 15.00 3.07
C PRO A 491 -29.13 15.80 2.16
N LYS A 492 -30.19 15.14 1.69
CA LYS A 492 -31.12 15.72 0.71
C LYS A 492 -31.85 16.94 1.28
N ASP A 493 -32.13 16.95 2.58
CA ASP A 493 -32.65 18.08 3.36
C ASP A 493 -31.69 19.28 3.46
N ARG A 494 -30.47 19.16 2.91
CA ARG A 494 -29.47 20.23 2.75
C ARG A 494 -29.20 20.57 1.28
N ILE A 495 -29.93 19.96 0.34
CA ILE A 495 -29.82 20.21 -1.09
C ILE A 495 -31.08 20.91 -1.57
N SER A 496 -30.91 22.03 -2.24
CA SER A 496 -31.98 22.63 -3.03
C SER A 496 -31.77 22.33 -4.52
N LEU A 497 -32.83 22.16 -5.30
CA LEU A 497 -32.76 21.86 -6.74
C LEU A 497 -33.46 22.96 -7.52
N TRP A 498 -32.81 23.48 -8.57
CA TRP A 498 -33.38 24.46 -9.48
C TRP A 498 -33.40 23.87 -10.88
N ILE A 499 -34.57 23.38 -11.31
CA ILE A 499 -34.72 22.71 -12.60
C ILE A 499 -35.41 23.64 -13.59
N ARG A 500 -34.85 23.75 -14.79
CA ARG A 500 -35.41 24.52 -15.91
C ARG A 500 -35.37 23.68 -17.19
N SER A 501 -36.48 23.69 -17.90
CA SER A 501 -36.63 22.97 -19.16
C SER A 501 -37.59 23.70 -20.08
N ASP A 502 -37.18 23.95 -21.32
CA ASP A 502 -37.96 24.64 -22.36
C ASP A 502 -37.57 24.11 -23.76
N ASN A 503 -38.34 24.45 -24.80
CA ASN A 503 -38.03 24.12 -26.20
C ASN A 503 -37.61 22.65 -26.45
N ASN A 504 -38.27 21.72 -25.75
CA ASN A 504 -38.02 20.29 -25.90
C ASN A 504 -38.87 19.71 -27.05
N VAL A 505 -38.24 18.96 -27.94
CA VAL A 505 -38.89 18.17 -28.98
C VAL A 505 -38.92 16.67 -28.65
N ASP A 506 -38.38 16.28 -27.49
CA ASP A 506 -38.35 14.91 -26.95
C ASP A 506 -39.10 14.78 -25.61
N ASN A 507 -39.04 13.60 -24.99
CA ASN A 507 -39.76 13.30 -23.73
C ASN A 507 -39.07 13.83 -22.46
N SER A 508 -38.17 14.83 -22.54
CA SER A 508 -37.43 15.33 -21.37
C SER A 508 -38.34 15.82 -20.25
N ILE A 509 -39.42 16.55 -20.60
CA ILE A 509 -40.37 17.11 -19.64
C ILE A 509 -41.15 16.00 -18.92
N GLU A 510 -41.58 14.97 -19.64
CA GLU A 510 -42.29 13.82 -19.07
C GLU A 510 -41.43 13.09 -18.03
N ILE A 511 -40.15 12.83 -18.36
CA ILE A 511 -39.19 12.18 -17.47
C ILE A 511 -38.97 13.00 -16.20
N LEU A 512 -38.82 14.33 -16.33
CA LEU A 512 -38.69 15.24 -15.19
C LEU A 512 -39.91 15.19 -14.28
N ASN A 513 -41.12 15.28 -14.86
CA ASN A 513 -42.36 15.25 -14.10
C ASN A 513 -42.51 13.96 -13.28
N VAL A 514 -42.21 12.81 -13.89
CA VAL A 514 -42.28 11.51 -13.18
C VAL A 514 -41.27 11.45 -12.04
N TRP A 515 -40.01 11.82 -12.26
CA TRP A 515 -39.01 11.81 -11.20
C TRP A 515 -39.32 12.80 -10.07
N LEU A 516 -39.77 14.01 -10.42
CA LEU A 516 -40.16 15.04 -9.45
C LEU A 516 -41.31 14.56 -8.56
N SER A 517 -42.32 13.88 -9.13
CA SER A 517 -43.46 13.37 -8.37
C SER A 517 -43.07 12.44 -7.22
N GLU A 518 -41.96 11.70 -7.36
CA GLU A 518 -41.47 10.76 -6.36
C GLU A 518 -40.44 11.35 -5.40
N GLN A 519 -39.62 12.30 -5.87
CA GLN A 519 -38.43 12.73 -5.14
C GLN A 519 -38.54 14.12 -4.49
N LEU A 520 -39.54 14.93 -4.85
CA LEU A 520 -39.68 16.33 -4.41
C LEU A 520 -39.55 16.51 -2.88
N SER A 521 -40.22 15.65 -2.11
CA SER A 521 -40.31 15.74 -0.64
C SER A 521 -39.00 15.44 0.09
N ASN A 522 -38.04 14.81 -0.58
CA ASN A 522 -36.76 14.43 0.02
C ASN A 522 -35.78 15.62 0.09
N TYR A 523 -35.96 16.65 -0.74
CA TYR A 523 -35.01 17.76 -0.88
C TYR A 523 -35.41 18.99 -0.06
N HIS A 524 -34.42 19.80 0.35
CA HIS A 524 -34.63 21.02 1.15
C HIS A 524 -35.58 22.02 0.49
N LEU A 525 -35.40 22.25 -0.81
CA LEU A 525 -36.20 23.14 -1.64
C LEU A 525 -36.07 22.71 -3.10
N VAL A 526 -37.19 22.58 -3.83
CA VAL A 526 -37.17 22.25 -5.25
C VAL A 526 -37.92 23.34 -6.00
N ASN A 527 -37.24 24.05 -6.89
CA ASN A 527 -37.78 25.13 -7.70
C ASN A 527 -37.72 24.72 -9.17
N VAL A 528 -38.88 24.56 -9.80
CA VAL A 528 -39.00 23.97 -11.13
C VAL A 528 -39.82 24.87 -12.03
N VAL A 529 -39.33 25.10 -13.25
CA VAL A 529 -40.12 25.71 -14.34
C VAL A 529 -39.91 24.83 -15.58
N LEU A 530 -40.98 24.20 -16.04
CA LEU A 530 -41.01 23.39 -17.26
C LEU A 530 -42.02 24.06 -18.20
N ASP A 531 -41.56 24.54 -19.35
CA ASP A 531 -42.41 25.12 -20.37
C ASP A 531 -42.66 24.11 -21.50
N GLU A 532 -43.92 23.67 -21.63
CA GLU A 532 -44.37 22.75 -22.68
C GLU A 532 -44.84 23.48 -23.96
N LYS A 533 -44.97 24.82 -23.95
CA LYS A 533 -45.73 25.58 -24.96
C LYS A 533 -45.03 26.79 -25.58
N SER A 534 -43.75 27.02 -25.32
CA SER A 534 -43.03 28.13 -25.95
C SER A 534 -42.79 27.89 -27.45
N THR A 535 -43.53 28.58 -28.32
CA THR A 535 -43.02 28.98 -29.63
C THR A 535 -42.05 30.13 -29.40
N GLY A 536 -40.78 29.96 -29.77
CA GLY A 536 -39.70 30.94 -29.53
C GLY A 536 -40.07 32.38 -29.93
N ILE A 537 -39.39 33.35 -29.32
CA ILE A 537 -39.57 34.78 -29.61
C ILE A 537 -38.32 35.34 -30.28
N GLU A 538 -38.56 36.17 -31.28
CA GLU A 538 -37.63 36.85 -32.18
C GLU A 538 -36.55 37.64 -31.42
N ASP A 539 -35.30 37.46 -31.86
CA ASP A 539 -34.04 38.16 -31.52
C ASP A 539 -32.98 37.39 -30.68
N GLU A 540 -33.00 36.04 -30.64
CA GLU A 540 -31.93 35.19 -30.07
C GLU A 540 -31.22 34.31 -31.14
N GLU A 541 -29.86 34.29 -31.18
CA GLU A 541 -29.05 33.73 -32.29
C GLU A 541 -28.25 32.40 -32.01
N ASP A 542 -28.23 31.75 -30.82
CA ASP A 542 -27.66 30.36 -30.65
C ASP A 542 -28.10 29.58 -29.35
N ILE A 543 -27.79 28.28 -29.32
CA ILE A 543 -28.24 27.14 -28.48
C ILE A 543 -27.72 27.15 -27.02
N ALA A 544 -26.73 28.00 -26.68
CA ALA A 544 -25.82 27.71 -25.57
C ALA A 544 -26.00 28.51 -24.25
N ASP A 545 -26.78 29.59 -24.18
CA ASP A 545 -26.66 30.52 -23.05
C ASP A 545 -27.47 30.13 -21.78
N TRP A 546 -26.82 30.05 -20.62
CA TRP A 546 -27.47 29.82 -19.31
C TRP A 546 -26.85 30.60 -18.14
N SER A 547 -27.72 31.15 -17.27
CA SER A 547 -27.36 31.96 -16.10
C SER A 547 -27.86 31.42 -14.74
N SER A 548 -27.88 32.30 -13.71
CA SER A 548 -27.23 32.13 -12.40
C SER A 548 -27.81 31.14 -11.38
N ASN A 549 -28.68 30.23 -11.78
CA ASN A 549 -29.20 29.15 -10.92
C ASN A 549 -28.44 27.83 -11.11
N ARG A 550 -27.62 27.80 -12.17
CA ARG A 550 -26.58 26.81 -12.45
C ARG A 550 -25.51 26.74 -11.33
N PHE A 551 -25.47 27.73 -10.44
CA PHE A 551 -24.34 28.08 -9.58
C PHE A 551 -24.11 27.32 -8.27
N THR A 552 -25.01 26.49 -7.76
CA THR A 552 -24.94 26.22 -6.31
C THR A 552 -24.60 24.74 -5.99
N HIS A 553 -24.32 23.87 -6.99
CA HIS A 553 -24.01 22.43 -6.79
C HIS A 553 -22.52 22.12 -6.80
N VAL A 554 -21.84 22.63 -7.80
CA VAL A 554 -20.85 23.71 -7.77
C VAL A 554 -20.38 24.21 -6.38
N ILE A 555 -20.72 23.67 -5.19
CA ILE A 555 -20.36 24.26 -3.88
C ILE A 555 -19.45 23.39 -2.97
N ASN A 556 -19.11 22.15 -3.34
CA ASN A 556 -18.23 21.28 -2.53
C ASN A 556 -16.88 20.74 -3.12
N LEU A 557 -16.22 21.36 -4.11
CA LEU A 557 -14.83 21.06 -4.55
C LEU A 557 -13.73 22.09 -4.13
N PRO A 558 -13.81 22.87 -3.03
CA PRO A 558 -12.77 23.84 -2.74
C PRO A 558 -11.53 23.15 -2.16
N LYS A 559 -10.56 22.82 -3.02
CA LYS A 559 -9.14 22.69 -2.63
C LYS A 559 -8.54 24.08 -2.33
N ASN A 560 -9.22 24.90 -1.51
CA ASN A 560 -8.97 26.33 -1.27
C ASN A 560 -9.09 27.25 -2.51
N LYS A 561 -9.80 26.83 -3.57
CA LYS A 561 -9.99 27.60 -4.81
C LYS A 561 -11.37 28.26 -4.86
N ILE A 562 -11.45 29.45 -5.47
CA ILE A 562 -12.68 30.26 -5.59
C ILE A 562 -13.58 29.71 -6.69
N VAL A 563 -12.97 29.33 -7.83
CA VAL A 563 -13.64 28.66 -8.96
C VAL A 563 -12.82 27.44 -9.37
N ALA A 564 -13.46 26.28 -9.56
CA ALA A 564 -12.84 25.04 -10.03
C ALA A 564 -13.81 24.24 -10.92
N SER A 565 -13.36 23.20 -11.60
CA SER A 565 -14.20 22.29 -12.38
C SER A 565 -13.62 20.88 -12.29
N PRO A 566 -14.42 19.84 -12.01
CA PRO A 566 -13.96 18.47 -12.16
C PRO A 566 -13.78 18.17 -13.65
N MET A 567 -12.63 17.58 -14.02
CA MET A 567 -12.40 17.16 -15.39
C MET A 567 -13.29 15.96 -15.72
N LEU A 568 -14.21 16.17 -16.65
CA LEU A 568 -15.13 15.14 -17.13
C LEU A 568 -14.52 14.42 -18.33
N LYS A 569 -14.68 13.10 -18.38
CA LYS A 569 -14.24 12.29 -19.52
C LYS A 569 -15.30 12.35 -20.63
N SER A 570 -14.88 12.56 -21.87
CA SER A 570 -15.76 12.48 -23.04
C SER A 570 -15.17 11.55 -24.08
N ASP A 571 -15.95 11.28 -25.12
CA ASP A 571 -15.45 10.62 -26.31
C ASP A 571 -14.40 11.51 -27.01
N GLY A 572 -13.30 10.91 -27.45
CA GLY A 572 -12.21 11.58 -28.15
C GLY A 572 -11.47 12.66 -27.34
N MET A 573 -11.13 13.76 -28.02
CA MET A 573 -10.30 14.86 -27.48
C MET A 573 -11.13 16.05 -26.99
N TYR A 574 -12.45 15.92 -26.86
CA TYR A 574 -13.28 16.96 -26.28
C TYR A 574 -13.02 17.04 -24.76
N SER A 575 -13.25 18.21 -24.15
CA SER A 575 -13.04 18.38 -22.71
C SER A 575 -13.82 19.57 -22.18
N ASN A 576 -14.15 19.55 -20.88
CA ASN A 576 -14.85 20.63 -20.22
C ASN A 576 -13.95 21.82 -19.77
N PHE A 577 -12.84 22.03 -20.46
CA PHE A 577 -11.85 23.09 -20.20
C PHE A 577 -11.02 23.42 -21.46
N TRP A 578 -10.42 24.61 -21.51
CA TRP A 578 -9.42 24.97 -22.52
C TRP A 578 -8.08 25.28 -21.86
N ALA A 579 -6.98 24.75 -22.40
CA ALA A 579 -5.61 25.00 -21.88
C ALA A 579 -4.93 26.24 -22.50
N GLY A 580 -5.61 26.97 -23.38
CA GLY A 580 -5.13 28.16 -24.04
C GLY A 580 -6.25 28.90 -24.74
N MET A 581 -6.08 30.21 -24.89
CA MET A 581 -7.05 31.09 -25.54
C MET A 581 -6.33 32.12 -26.42
N THR A 582 -6.92 32.49 -27.55
CA THR A 582 -6.38 33.53 -28.45
C THR A 582 -6.62 34.95 -27.90
N SER A 583 -6.03 35.96 -28.53
CA SER A 583 -6.34 37.37 -28.25
C SER A 583 -7.78 37.75 -28.54
N GLU A 584 -8.47 36.95 -29.37
CA GLU A 584 -9.88 37.08 -29.75
C GLU A 584 -10.79 36.16 -28.91
N TYR A 585 -10.27 35.55 -27.85
CA TYR A 585 -11.01 34.76 -26.86
C TYR A 585 -11.50 33.37 -27.30
N TYR A 586 -10.97 32.83 -28.39
CA TYR A 586 -11.28 31.48 -28.88
C TYR A 586 -10.26 30.43 -28.42
N TYR A 587 -10.63 29.15 -28.51
CA TYR A 587 -9.78 28.01 -28.16
C TYR A 587 -8.42 28.07 -28.86
N LYS A 588 -7.36 27.88 -28.09
CA LYS A 588 -6.00 27.69 -28.60
C LYS A 588 -5.42 26.40 -28.06
N ARG A 589 -5.06 25.47 -28.94
CA ARG A 589 -4.36 24.24 -28.57
C ARG A 589 -2.98 24.58 -27.98
N THR A 590 -2.67 24.02 -26.82
CA THR A 590 -1.37 24.18 -26.15
C THR A 590 -0.77 22.82 -25.83
N GLU A 591 0.54 22.77 -25.61
CA GLU A 591 1.25 21.54 -25.20
C GLU A 591 0.77 20.99 -23.86
N GLN A 592 0.16 21.82 -23.02
CA GLN A 592 -0.39 21.43 -21.72
C GLN A 592 -1.74 20.71 -21.83
N TYR A 593 -2.45 20.86 -22.95
CA TYR A 593 -3.80 20.32 -23.10
C TYR A 593 -3.84 18.78 -22.99
N THR A 594 -3.03 18.09 -23.79
CA THR A 594 -3.02 16.62 -23.85
C THR A 594 -2.59 15.99 -22.51
N PRO A 595 -1.52 16.47 -21.83
CA PRO A 595 -1.15 15.97 -20.51
C PRO A 595 -2.22 16.16 -19.43
N ILE A 596 -2.97 17.28 -19.47
CA ILE A 596 -4.08 17.51 -18.53
C ILE A 596 -5.23 16.54 -18.84
N LEU A 597 -5.65 16.44 -20.11
CA LEU A 597 -6.75 15.58 -20.55
C LEU A 597 -6.48 14.09 -20.28
N ASN A 598 -5.26 13.63 -20.57
CA ASN A 598 -4.83 12.24 -20.36
C ASN A 598 -4.52 11.92 -18.89
N ARG A 599 -4.65 12.88 -17.97
CA ARG A 599 -4.28 12.75 -16.55
C ARG A 599 -2.80 12.37 -16.32
N GLU A 600 -1.90 12.78 -17.20
CA GLU A 600 -0.44 12.56 -17.03
C GLU A 600 0.10 13.37 -15.83
N ASN A 601 -0.55 14.50 -15.50
CA ASN A 601 -0.27 15.31 -14.32
C ASN A 601 -1.53 15.42 -13.45
N PRO A 602 -1.77 14.49 -12.49
CA PRO A 602 -2.92 14.54 -11.60
C PRO A 602 -2.87 15.77 -10.67
N GLY A 603 -3.95 16.55 -10.61
CA GLY A 603 -4.05 17.75 -9.78
C GLY A 603 -5.09 18.75 -10.27
N CYS A 604 -5.04 19.97 -9.74
CA CYS A 604 -5.85 21.08 -10.26
C CYS A 604 -4.97 22.06 -11.01
N HIS A 605 -5.30 22.30 -12.27
CA HIS A 605 -4.52 23.08 -13.23
C HIS A 605 -5.23 24.39 -13.47
N GLU A 606 -4.48 25.49 -13.42
CA GLU A 606 -5.01 26.79 -13.79
C GLU A 606 -5.18 26.85 -15.30
N VAL A 607 -6.38 27.21 -15.75
CA VAL A 607 -6.74 27.20 -17.16
C VAL A 607 -7.51 28.47 -17.51
N PRO A 608 -7.39 28.99 -18.73
CA PRO A 608 -8.11 30.20 -19.12
C PRO A 608 -9.63 30.04 -19.18
N MET A 609 -10.16 28.81 -19.29
CA MET A 609 -11.60 28.57 -19.43
C MET A 609 -11.98 27.16 -18.94
N ILE A 610 -13.12 27.08 -18.24
CA ILE A 610 -13.78 25.83 -17.76
C ILE A 610 -15.28 25.91 -18.03
N HIS A 611 -15.94 24.76 -18.24
CA HIS A 611 -17.38 24.72 -18.52
C HIS A 611 -18.04 23.39 -18.11
N SER A 612 -19.33 23.24 -18.43
CA SER A 612 -20.22 22.08 -18.21
C SER A 612 -20.47 21.69 -16.74
N ALA A 613 -19.43 21.54 -15.93
CA ALA A 613 -19.50 21.33 -14.50
C ALA A 613 -18.52 22.30 -13.82
N VAL A 614 -19.01 23.41 -13.30
CA VAL A 614 -18.17 24.39 -12.60
C VAL A 614 -18.43 24.28 -11.11
N LEU A 615 -17.50 24.72 -10.28
CA LEU A 615 -17.56 24.79 -8.83
C LEU A 615 -17.16 26.19 -8.39
N THR A 616 -17.99 26.90 -7.64
CA THR A 616 -17.80 28.28 -7.20
C THR A 616 -18.12 28.42 -5.72
N ASP A 617 -17.17 28.91 -4.93
CA ASP A 617 -17.37 29.20 -3.51
C ASP A 617 -18.02 30.58 -3.32
N LEU A 618 -19.33 30.61 -3.10
CA LEU A 618 -20.12 31.83 -2.93
C LEU A 618 -19.89 32.56 -1.59
N ARG A 619 -18.99 32.07 -0.73
CA ARG A 619 -18.70 32.71 0.57
C ARG A 619 -17.64 33.80 0.47
N ARG A 620 -17.07 34.04 -0.73
CA ARG A 620 -15.97 35.00 -0.93
C ARG A 620 -16.42 36.21 -1.73
N GLN A 621 -16.03 37.41 -1.30
CA GLN A 621 -16.41 38.66 -1.98
C GLN A 621 -16.05 38.69 -3.48
N SER A 622 -14.93 38.06 -3.88
CA SER A 622 -14.55 38.03 -5.30
C SER A 622 -15.52 37.23 -6.18
N SER A 623 -16.34 36.32 -5.62
CA SER A 623 -17.35 35.58 -6.39
C SER A 623 -18.54 36.45 -6.81
N ASP A 624 -18.75 37.60 -6.17
CA ASP A 624 -19.84 38.52 -6.50
C ASP A 624 -19.68 39.17 -7.89
N TYR A 625 -18.45 39.15 -8.43
CA TYR A 625 -18.11 39.71 -9.74
C TYR A 625 -18.18 38.67 -10.88
N LEU A 626 -18.47 37.40 -10.58
CA LEU A 626 -18.59 36.35 -11.59
C LEU A 626 -19.97 36.40 -12.26
N THR A 627 -20.00 36.38 -13.60
CA THR A 627 -21.26 36.48 -14.34
C THR A 627 -21.21 35.79 -15.70
N TYR A 628 -22.34 35.24 -16.13
CA TYR A 628 -22.55 34.71 -17.47
C TYR A 628 -23.13 35.77 -18.43
N ASN A 629 -23.50 36.96 -17.92
CA ASN A 629 -24.11 38.02 -18.72
C ASN A 629 -23.06 39.08 -19.08
N SER A 630 -22.83 39.29 -20.39
CA SER A 630 -21.81 40.17 -20.94
C SER A 630 -22.07 41.65 -20.68
N GLU A 631 -23.33 42.08 -20.57
CA GLU A 631 -23.73 43.47 -20.31
C GLU A 631 -23.30 43.96 -18.92
N LYS A 632 -22.99 43.04 -18.01
CA LYS A 632 -22.52 43.34 -16.65
C LYS A 632 -21.01 43.58 -16.57
N LEU A 633 -20.27 43.46 -17.68
CA LEU A 633 -18.84 43.68 -17.75
C LEU A 633 -18.50 45.06 -18.33
N GLU A 634 -17.62 45.82 -17.66
CA GLU A 634 -17.17 47.13 -18.17
C GLU A 634 -16.28 46.97 -19.42
N ASN A 635 -16.65 47.65 -20.51
CA ASN A 635 -15.90 47.67 -21.79
C ASN A 635 -15.66 46.28 -22.43
N TYR A 636 -16.63 45.36 -22.35
CA TYR A 636 -16.53 44.06 -23.00
C TYR A 636 -16.66 44.17 -24.53
N ASP A 637 -15.63 43.71 -25.25
CA ASP A 637 -15.53 43.70 -26.71
C ASP A 637 -15.49 42.28 -27.31
N GLY A 638 -15.79 41.26 -26.50
CA GLY A 638 -15.75 39.84 -26.88
C GLY A 638 -17.06 39.32 -27.48
N PRO A 639 -17.11 38.02 -27.88
CA PRO A 639 -18.29 37.41 -28.46
C PRO A 639 -19.44 37.25 -27.45
N GLN A 640 -20.68 37.18 -27.95
CA GLN A 640 -21.87 36.87 -27.15
C GLN A 640 -21.94 35.35 -26.90
N ASP A 641 -21.14 34.90 -25.95
CA ASP A 641 -21.03 33.50 -25.51
C ASP A 641 -20.92 33.48 -23.98
N ASP A 642 -21.77 32.70 -23.32
CA ASP A 642 -21.92 32.69 -21.86
C ASP A 642 -20.69 32.10 -21.15
N ILE A 643 -20.06 31.11 -21.77
CA ILE A 643 -18.87 30.46 -21.25
C ILE A 643 -17.65 31.37 -21.35
N ILE A 644 -17.45 32.03 -22.50
CA ILE A 644 -16.39 33.02 -22.69
C ILE A 644 -16.62 34.22 -21.75
N THR A 645 -17.86 34.68 -21.63
CA THR A 645 -18.25 35.75 -20.71
C THR A 645 -17.90 35.40 -19.26
N PHE A 646 -18.22 34.19 -18.81
CA PHE A 646 -17.87 33.71 -17.48
C PHE A 646 -16.35 33.70 -17.27
N ALA A 647 -15.58 33.18 -18.22
CA ALA A 647 -14.12 33.15 -18.13
C ALA A 647 -13.50 34.56 -18.07
N ARG A 648 -14.07 35.52 -18.81
CA ARG A 648 -13.61 36.91 -18.82
C ARG A 648 -13.97 37.65 -17.54
N SER A 649 -15.15 37.42 -16.97
CA SER A 649 -15.53 37.94 -15.65
C SER A 649 -14.58 37.47 -14.54
N ALA A 650 -14.14 36.21 -14.60
CA ALA A 650 -13.16 35.65 -13.67
C ALA A 650 -11.79 36.30 -13.83
N ASN A 651 -11.32 36.50 -15.07
CA ASN A 651 -10.04 37.17 -15.32
C ASN A 651 -10.04 38.65 -14.85
N LEU A 652 -11.08 39.42 -15.17
CA LEU A 652 -11.21 40.82 -14.76
C LEU A 652 -11.27 40.98 -13.22
N SER A 653 -11.90 40.02 -12.54
CA SER A 653 -11.96 39.98 -11.08
C SER A 653 -10.72 39.35 -10.42
N SER A 654 -9.67 39.06 -11.20
CA SER A 654 -8.44 38.37 -10.72
C SER A 654 -8.74 37.04 -10.02
N THR A 655 -9.78 36.34 -10.47
CA THR A 655 -10.22 35.04 -9.96
C THR A 655 -9.72 33.94 -10.90
N PRO A 656 -8.68 33.18 -10.52
CA PRO A 656 -8.16 32.09 -11.35
C PRO A 656 -9.16 30.93 -11.46
N LEU A 657 -9.28 30.36 -12.66
CA LEU A 657 -10.10 29.19 -12.96
C LEU A 657 -9.24 27.93 -12.90
N TYR A 658 -9.76 26.86 -12.30
CA TYR A 658 -9.04 25.59 -12.18
C TYR A 658 -9.83 24.43 -12.78
N VAL A 659 -9.15 23.51 -13.47
CA VAL A 659 -9.68 22.19 -13.80
C VAL A 659 -8.94 21.11 -13.00
N CYS A 660 -9.68 20.23 -12.31
CA CYS A 660 -9.13 19.19 -11.45
C CYS A 660 -9.27 17.83 -12.13
N ASN A 661 -8.15 17.16 -12.36
CA ASN A 661 -8.08 15.88 -13.07
C ASN A 661 -7.54 14.73 -12.21
N ASP A 662 -7.45 14.91 -10.89
CA ASP A 662 -6.88 13.93 -9.97
C ASP A 662 -7.70 12.65 -9.81
N GLU A 663 -8.97 12.66 -10.22
CA GLU A 663 -9.84 11.48 -10.24
C GLU A 663 -10.67 11.43 -11.54
N VAL A 664 -11.33 10.29 -11.78
CA VAL A 664 -12.40 10.18 -12.77
C VAL A 664 -13.71 10.65 -12.15
N TYR A 665 -13.97 11.96 -12.24
CA TYR A 665 -15.12 12.59 -11.60
C TYR A 665 -16.46 12.31 -12.27
N GLY A 666 -16.44 11.94 -13.55
CA GLY A 666 -17.65 11.69 -14.32
C GLY A 666 -17.41 11.82 -15.81
N TYR A 667 -18.51 11.82 -16.54
CA TYR A 667 -18.52 11.79 -17.99
C TYR A 667 -19.35 12.94 -18.57
N VAL A 668 -19.00 13.40 -19.76
CA VAL A 668 -19.71 14.45 -20.50
C VAL A 668 -19.86 14.04 -21.96
N MET A 669 -21.02 14.32 -22.54
CA MET A 669 -21.24 14.14 -23.98
C MET A 669 -20.61 15.29 -24.76
N VAL A 670 -20.26 15.03 -26.02
CA VAL A 670 -19.80 16.09 -26.92
C VAL A 670 -21.05 16.87 -27.38
N PRO A 671 -21.05 18.21 -27.36
CA PRO A 671 -22.13 19.01 -27.90
C PRO A 671 -22.39 18.68 -29.36
N LEU A 672 -23.66 18.76 -29.75
CA LEU A 672 -24.06 18.68 -31.15
C LEU A 672 -23.64 19.95 -31.88
N GLU A 673 -23.11 19.81 -33.09
CA GLU A 673 -22.95 20.91 -34.02
C GLU A 673 -24.29 21.24 -34.71
N SER A 674 -24.38 22.41 -35.34
CA SER A 674 -25.63 22.91 -35.96
C SER A 674 -26.27 21.97 -36.99
N GLN A 675 -25.46 21.11 -37.61
CA GLN A 675 -25.86 20.14 -38.61
C GLN A 675 -26.10 18.72 -38.07
N ASP A 676 -25.82 18.48 -36.79
CA ASP A 676 -25.97 17.17 -36.17
C ASP A 676 -27.43 16.86 -35.83
N THR A 677 -27.76 15.57 -35.84
CA THR A 677 -29.11 15.09 -35.53
C THR A 677 -29.19 14.53 -34.12
N LEU A 678 -30.39 14.44 -33.54
CA LEU A 678 -30.59 13.75 -32.26
C LEU A 678 -30.10 12.30 -32.29
N GLU A 679 -30.21 11.62 -33.43
CA GLU A 679 -29.68 10.26 -33.62
C GLU A 679 -28.16 10.20 -33.40
N HIS A 680 -27.44 11.26 -33.77
CA HIS A 680 -26.02 11.36 -33.50
C HIS A 680 -25.74 11.46 -31.98
N ASP A 681 -26.54 12.23 -31.24
CA ASP A 681 -26.47 12.34 -29.77
C ASP A 681 -26.73 10.97 -29.10
N TYR A 682 -27.70 10.20 -29.59
CA TYR A 682 -27.96 8.82 -29.12
C TYR A 682 -26.77 7.88 -29.33
N GLN A 683 -26.08 8.00 -30.48
CA GLN A 683 -24.89 7.19 -30.77
C GLN A 683 -23.72 7.59 -29.86
N GLN A 684 -23.50 8.88 -29.63
CA GLN A 684 -22.48 9.35 -28.68
C GLN A 684 -22.77 8.86 -27.26
N LEU A 685 -24.02 8.90 -26.81
CA LEU A 685 -24.42 8.33 -25.53
C LEU A 685 -24.12 6.83 -25.45
N THR A 686 -24.39 6.09 -26.53
CA THR A 686 -24.10 4.65 -26.60
C THR A 686 -22.59 4.38 -26.44
N ASN A 687 -21.74 5.16 -27.12
CA ASN A 687 -20.28 5.05 -26.96
C ASN A 687 -19.86 5.30 -25.51
N LEU A 688 -20.38 6.38 -24.89
CA LEU A 688 -20.08 6.74 -23.52
C LEU A 688 -20.52 5.67 -22.51
N LYS A 689 -21.70 5.07 -22.72
CA LYS A 689 -22.19 3.96 -21.89
C LYS A 689 -21.31 2.73 -21.99
N LEU A 690 -20.85 2.37 -23.19
CA LEU A 690 -19.94 1.24 -23.39
C LEU A 690 -18.59 1.49 -22.71
N GLU A 691 -18.10 2.73 -22.75
CA GLU A 691 -16.90 3.14 -22.01
C GLU A 691 -17.11 2.99 -20.50
N ILE A 692 -18.24 3.46 -19.96
CA ILE A 692 -18.57 3.30 -18.53
C ILE A 692 -18.67 1.81 -18.16
N LEU A 693 -19.34 1.00 -18.98
CA LEU A 693 -19.50 -0.44 -18.78
C LEU A 693 -18.19 -1.22 -18.91
N SER A 694 -17.12 -0.62 -19.45
CA SER A 694 -15.78 -1.21 -19.41
C SER A 694 -15.12 -1.13 -18.03
N LEU A 695 -15.54 -0.17 -17.21
CA LEU A 695 -15.00 0.11 -15.88
C LEU A 695 -15.88 -0.40 -14.73
N GLN A 696 -17.20 -0.45 -14.94
CA GLN A 696 -18.15 -0.93 -13.93
C GLN A 696 -19.25 -1.79 -14.54
N ALA A 697 -19.81 -2.69 -13.73
CA ALA A 697 -20.78 -3.68 -14.21
C ALA A 697 -22.14 -3.06 -14.56
N GLU A 698 -22.56 -1.99 -13.87
CA GLU A 698 -23.90 -1.41 -14.00
C GLU A 698 -23.86 0.10 -14.25
N LEU A 699 -24.81 0.58 -15.05
CA LEU A 699 -25.18 1.99 -15.07
C LEU A 699 -26.19 2.24 -13.95
N SER A 700 -25.97 3.26 -13.13
CA SER A 700 -26.89 3.63 -12.05
C SER A 700 -28.23 4.05 -12.62
N LEU A 701 -29.28 3.27 -12.36
CA LEU A 701 -30.62 3.51 -12.86
C LEU A 701 -31.68 3.12 -11.83
N SER A 702 -32.48 4.08 -11.40
CA SER A 702 -33.57 3.85 -10.45
C SER A 702 -34.69 3.05 -11.11
N GLN A 703 -35.51 2.38 -10.29
CA GLN A 703 -36.56 1.50 -10.80
C GLN A 703 -37.57 2.25 -11.68
N THR A 704 -37.89 3.49 -11.33
CA THR A 704 -38.80 4.37 -12.09
C THR A 704 -38.17 4.82 -13.41
N MET A 705 -36.89 5.18 -13.39
CA MET A 705 -36.16 5.67 -14.56
C MET A 705 -35.93 4.58 -15.62
N LYS A 706 -35.92 3.30 -15.24
CA LYS A 706 -35.85 2.17 -16.17
C LYS A 706 -36.94 2.18 -17.25
N ASN A 707 -38.14 2.69 -16.92
CA ASN A 707 -39.27 2.68 -17.85
C ASN A 707 -39.08 3.59 -19.07
N PHE A 708 -38.16 4.57 -18.96
CA PHE A 708 -37.85 5.51 -20.03
C PHE A 708 -36.65 5.09 -20.88
N ILE A 709 -35.96 4.02 -20.51
CA ILE A 709 -34.87 3.48 -21.31
C ILE A 709 -35.42 2.57 -22.40
N ARG A 710 -34.99 2.84 -23.63
CA ARG A 710 -35.26 1.99 -24.80
C ARG A 710 -33.94 1.48 -25.34
N TYR A 711 -33.84 0.15 -25.46
CA TYR A 711 -32.72 -0.49 -26.13
C TYR A 711 -33.05 -0.69 -27.61
N PRO A 712 -32.05 -0.59 -28.51
CA PRO A 712 -32.23 -0.94 -29.91
C PRO A 712 -32.71 -2.39 -30.06
N LYS A 713 -33.44 -2.66 -31.14
CA LYS A 713 -33.84 -4.02 -31.49
C LYS A 713 -32.58 -4.85 -31.73
N LYS A 714 -32.50 -6.01 -31.08
CA LYS A 714 -31.38 -6.92 -31.26
C LYS A 714 -31.39 -7.57 -32.65
N ASP A 715 -30.22 -7.63 -33.26
CA ASP A 715 -29.95 -8.40 -34.47
C ASP A 715 -28.51 -8.92 -34.49
N LYS A 716 -28.18 -9.69 -35.53
CA LYS A 716 -26.87 -10.34 -35.69
C LYS A 716 -25.92 -9.57 -36.62
N LEU A 717 -26.13 -8.27 -36.86
CA LEU A 717 -25.25 -7.43 -37.69
C LEU A 717 -25.06 -7.92 -39.15
N GLY A 718 -26.00 -8.70 -39.68
CA GLY A 718 -25.87 -9.33 -41.01
C GLY A 718 -24.99 -10.58 -41.03
N LEU A 719 -24.63 -11.12 -39.87
CA LEU A 719 -23.99 -12.42 -39.70
C LEU A 719 -25.04 -13.50 -39.42
N ASP A 720 -24.67 -14.76 -39.62
CA ASP A 720 -25.54 -15.90 -39.31
C ASP A 720 -25.66 -16.13 -37.81
N HIS A 721 -24.55 -15.89 -37.09
CA HIS A 721 -24.50 -16.07 -35.63
C HIS A 721 -23.39 -15.25 -34.96
N ILE A 722 -23.60 -14.93 -33.68
CA ILE A 722 -22.63 -14.21 -32.84
C ILE A 722 -22.49 -14.97 -31.52
N TYR A 723 -21.28 -15.41 -31.20
CA TYR A 723 -20.95 -16.10 -29.96
C TYR A 723 -20.22 -15.19 -28.99
N MET A 724 -20.55 -15.30 -27.70
CA MET A 724 -19.78 -14.75 -26.58
C MET A 724 -19.28 -15.87 -25.69
N ILE A 725 -17.95 -16.01 -25.58
CA ILE A 725 -17.28 -17.00 -24.74
C ILE A 725 -17.16 -16.43 -23.33
N ASN A 726 -17.74 -17.12 -22.35
CA ASN A 726 -17.63 -16.73 -20.94
C ASN A 726 -17.49 -17.96 -20.05
N LEU A 727 -16.62 -17.87 -19.04
CA LEU A 727 -16.56 -18.89 -18.00
C LEU A 727 -17.78 -18.76 -17.07
N ARG A 728 -18.51 -19.87 -16.81
CA ARG A 728 -19.65 -19.88 -15.87
C ARG A 728 -19.36 -19.27 -14.50
N ARG A 729 -18.12 -19.42 -14.02
CA ARG A 729 -17.65 -18.87 -12.74
C ARG A 729 -17.38 -17.35 -12.76
N ARG A 730 -17.56 -16.68 -13.91
CA ARG A 730 -17.40 -15.22 -14.12
C ARG A 730 -18.74 -14.55 -14.44
N PRO A 731 -19.75 -14.65 -13.56
CA PRO A 731 -21.07 -14.06 -13.81
C PRO A 731 -21.02 -12.53 -13.96
N GLU A 732 -20.05 -11.86 -13.33
CA GLU A 732 -19.84 -10.41 -13.43
C GLU A 732 -19.51 -9.97 -14.86
N ARG A 733 -18.62 -10.71 -15.55
CA ARG A 733 -18.23 -10.43 -16.94
C ARG A 733 -19.37 -10.72 -17.90
N ARG A 734 -20.10 -11.82 -17.65
CA ARG A 734 -21.30 -12.21 -18.41
C ARG A 734 -22.37 -11.13 -18.38
N VAL A 735 -22.71 -10.64 -17.18
CA VAL A 735 -23.72 -9.57 -17.00
C VAL A 735 -23.29 -8.28 -17.70
N ARG A 736 -22.02 -7.88 -17.54
CA ARG A 736 -21.44 -6.69 -18.19
C ARG A 736 -21.53 -6.78 -19.72
N MET A 737 -21.15 -7.91 -20.30
CA MET A 737 -21.20 -8.12 -21.75
C MET A 737 -22.63 -8.13 -22.29
N HIS A 738 -23.57 -8.79 -21.62
CA HIS A 738 -24.98 -8.75 -22.03
C HIS A 738 -25.54 -7.33 -22.05
N ARG A 739 -25.14 -6.47 -21.10
CA ARG A 739 -25.52 -5.05 -21.11
C ARG A 739 -24.91 -4.29 -22.28
N CYS A 740 -23.65 -4.57 -22.62
CA CYS A 740 -23.05 -3.99 -23.82
C CYS A 740 -23.83 -4.41 -25.08
N PHE A 741 -24.28 -5.68 -25.15
CA PHE A 741 -25.12 -6.17 -26.25
C PHE A 741 -26.52 -5.56 -26.26
N ASP A 742 -27.12 -5.29 -25.10
CA ASP A 742 -28.38 -4.56 -25.01
C ASP A 742 -28.24 -3.14 -25.57
N GLU A 743 -27.20 -2.40 -25.17
CA GLU A 743 -26.92 -1.04 -25.66
C GLU A 743 -26.57 -1.02 -27.16
N LEU A 744 -25.84 -2.02 -27.67
CA LEU A 744 -25.48 -2.14 -29.09
C LEU A 744 -26.58 -2.74 -29.98
N GLY A 745 -27.60 -3.34 -29.39
CA GLY A 745 -28.63 -4.09 -30.12
C GLY A 745 -28.07 -5.33 -30.79
N ILE A 746 -27.21 -6.06 -30.09
CA ILE A 746 -26.58 -7.29 -30.59
C ILE A 746 -27.29 -8.51 -30.01
N GLU A 747 -27.71 -9.40 -30.89
CA GLU A 747 -28.18 -10.74 -30.56
C GLU A 747 -26.98 -11.70 -30.55
N SER A 748 -26.58 -12.17 -29.37
CA SER A 748 -25.47 -13.09 -29.17
C SER A 748 -25.88 -14.31 -28.35
N GLU A 749 -25.33 -15.48 -28.67
CA GLU A 749 -25.40 -16.66 -27.83
C GLU A 749 -24.20 -16.70 -26.87
N THR A 750 -24.45 -16.99 -25.59
CA THR A 750 -23.36 -17.21 -24.62
C THR A 750 -22.99 -18.67 -24.57
N ILE A 751 -21.74 -18.97 -24.90
CA ILE A 751 -21.15 -20.29 -24.79
C ILE A 751 -20.38 -20.37 -23.47
N ASP A 752 -20.73 -21.38 -22.68
CA ASP A 752 -20.02 -21.66 -21.44
C ASP A 752 -18.62 -22.21 -21.77
N ALA A 753 -17.60 -21.41 -21.50
CA ALA A 753 -16.21 -21.74 -21.77
C ALA A 753 -15.76 -22.96 -20.95
N VAL A 754 -14.88 -23.77 -21.54
CA VAL A 754 -14.24 -24.90 -20.87
C VAL A 754 -13.33 -24.38 -19.76
N ASP A 755 -13.67 -24.72 -18.53
CA ASP A 755 -12.94 -24.30 -17.36
C ASP A 755 -11.65 -25.10 -17.19
N GLY A 756 -10.50 -24.46 -17.45
CA GLY A 756 -9.19 -25.07 -17.22
C GLY A 756 -8.94 -25.58 -15.80
N LYS A 757 -9.60 -25.05 -14.77
CA LYS A 757 -9.50 -25.57 -13.39
C LYS A 757 -10.21 -26.91 -13.19
N GLN A 758 -11.14 -27.26 -14.08
CA GLN A 758 -11.84 -28.54 -14.08
C GLN A 758 -11.15 -29.59 -14.96
N LEU A 759 -10.15 -29.19 -15.74
CA LEU A 759 -9.36 -30.10 -16.56
C LEU A 759 -8.28 -30.79 -15.72
N ASN A 760 -8.04 -32.06 -16.02
CA ASN A 760 -6.94 -32.85 -15.50
C ASN A 760 -6.40 -33.78 -16.62
N GLU A 761 -5.25 -34.41 -16.40
CA GLU A 761 -4.59 -35.24 -17.42
C GLU A 761 -5.46 -36.41 -17.90
N SER A 762 -6.24 -37.04 -17.03
CA SER A 762 -7.11 -38.16 -17.41
C SER A 762 -8.28 -37.71 -18.29
N VAL A 763 -8.87 -36.54 -18.02
CA VAL A 763 -9.89 -35.94 -18.88
C VAL A 763 -9.31 -35.63 -20.27
N LEU A 764 -8.12 -35.03 -20.35
CA LEU A 764 -7.47 -34.70 -21.63
C LEU A 764 -7.15 -35.95 -22.47
N LEU A 765 -6.62 -37.00 -21.83
CA LEU A 765 -6.34 -38.28 -22.49
C LEU A 765 -7.62 -38.93 -23.03
N ASN A 766 -8.70 -38.91 -22.25
CA ASN A 766 -10.00 -39.45 -22.66
C ASN A 766 -10.66 -38.62 -23.77
N SER A 767 -10.40 -37.32 -23.84
CA SER A 767 -10.87 -36.42 -24.90
C SER A 767 -9.98 -36.46 -26.15
N GLY A 768 -8.95 -37.31 -26.19
CA GLY A 768 -8.07 -37.46 -27.36
C GLY A 768 -7.11 -36.29 -27.58
N VAL A 769 -6.94 -35.41 -26.59
CA VAL A 769 -6.08 -34.23 -26.70
C VAL A 769 -4.62 -34.62 -26.52
N ARG A 770 -3.78 -34.33 -27.51
CA ARG A 770 -2.33 -34.57 -27.48
C ARG A 770 -1.58 -33.25 -27.59
N MET A 771 -0.77 -32.98 -26.58
CA MET A 771 0.09 -31.80 -26.56
C MET A 771 1.19 -31.93 -27.61
N MET A 772 1.51 -30.85 -28.33
CA MET A 772 2.65 -30.84 -29.24
C MET A 772 3.96 -31.09 -28.44
N PRO A 773 4.76 -32.11 -28.77
CA PRO A 773 5.92 -32.52 -27.95
C PRO A 773 6.99 -31.43 -27.77
N GLU A 774 7.17 -30.59 -28.78
CA GLU A 774 8.15 -29.49 -28.79
C GLU A 774 7.57 -28.15 -28.28
N TYR A 775 6.33 -28.15 -27.79
CA TYR A 775 5.73 -26.93 -27.25
C TYR A 775 6.39 -26.56 -25.91
N ALA A 776 6.99 -25.38 -25.90
CA ALA A 776 7.43 -24.68 -24.71
C ALA A 776 7.03 -23.21 -24.84
N ASP A 777 6.28 -22.71 -23.85
CA ASP A 777 5.89 -21.31 -23.69
C ASP A 777 7.08 -20.39 -24.08
N PRO A 778 6.91 -19.48 -25.06
CA PRO A 778 8.01 -18.68 -25.58
C PRO A 778 8.71 -17.78 -24.55
N TYR A 779 8.01 -17.41 -23.48
CA TYR A 779 8.48 -16.47 -22.45
C TYR A 779 9.02 -17.18 -21.21
N HIS A 780 8.39 -18.28 -20.80
CA HIS A 780 8.70 -18.99 -19.55
C HIS A 780 9.28 -20.40 -19.75
N LYS A 781 9.39 -20.89 -20.99
CA LYS A 781 9.92 -22.23 -21.35
C LYS A 781 9.26 -23.38 -20.58
N ARG A 782 7.94 -23.31 -20.39
CA ARG A 782 7.12 -24.29 -19.65
C ARG A 782 6.11 -25.00 -20.56
N PRO A 783 5.55 -26.16 -20.13
CA PRO A 783 4.37 -26.76 -20.77
C PRO A 783 3.15 -25.82 -20.71
N MET A 784 2.15 -26.09 -21.56
CA MET A 784 0.89 -25.35 -21.58
C MET A 784 0.16 -25.44 -20.23
N LYS A 785 -0.52 -24.37 -19.86
CA LYS A 785 -1.41 -24.33 -18.69
C LYS A 785 -2.79 -24.87 -19.02
N MET A 786 -3.46 -25.45 -18.02
CA MET A 786 -4.82 -25.96 -18.21
C MET A 786 -5.82 -24.88 -18.64
N GLY A 787 -5.62 -23.62 -18.23
CA GLY A 787 -6.43 -22.49 -18.68
C GLY A 787 -6.28 -22.19 -20.18
N GLU A 788 -5.08 -22.31 -20.74
CA GLU A 788 -4.82 -22.13 -22.18
C GLU A 788 -5.49 -23.25 -23.00
N ILE A 789 -5.49 -24.48 -22.47
CA ILE A 789 -6.24 -25.61 -23.06
C ILE A 789 -7.74 -25.35 -23.03
N GLY A 790 -8.28 -24.90 -21.89
CA GLY A 790 -9.69 -24.56 -21.76
C GLY A 790 -10.14 -23.47 -22.75
N CYS A 791 -9.32 -22.43 -22.92
CA CYS A 791 -9.52 -21.40 -23.94
C CYS A 791 -9.57 -22.03 -25.35
N PHE A 792 -8.56 -22.83 -25.73
CA PHE A 792 -8.52 -23.49 -27.03
C PHE A 792 -9.78 -24.34 -27.29
N LEU A 793 -10.15 -25.19 -26.33
CA LEU A 793 -11.30 -26.09 -26.47
C LEU A 793 -12.62 -25.33 -26.61
N SER A 794 -12.71 -24.14 -26.02
CA SER A 794 -13.89 -23.28 -26.14
C SER A 794 -14.05 -22.75 -27.57
N HIS A 795 -12.97 -22.29 -28.21
CA HIS A 795 -12.97 -21.90 -29.63
C HIS A 795 -13.19 -23.11 -30.54
N PHE A 796 -12.56 -24.25 -30.25
CA PHE A 796 -12.73 -25.49 -31.00
C PHE A 796 -14.19 -25.95 -31.03
N ASN A 797 -14.90 -25.89 -29.90
CA ASN A 797 -16.33 -26.23 -29.84
C ASN A 797 -17.17 -25.31 -30.74
N ILE A 798 -16.87 -24.01 -30.76
CA ILE A 798 -17.54 -23.07 -31.66
C ILE A 798 -17.25 -23.40 -33.13
N TRP A 799 -16.01 -23.75 -33.49
CA TRP A 799 -15.70 -24.12 -34.87
C TRP A 799 -16.48 -25.36 -35.33
N ASN A 800 -16.69 -26.34 -34.46
CA ASN A 800 -17.55 -27.49 -34.77
C ASN A 800 -19.00 -27.04 -34.95
N ASP A 801 -19.53 -26.20 -34.05
CA ASP A 801 -20.90 -25.70 -34.12
C ASP A 801 -21.16 -24.91 -35.42
N VAL A 802 -20.19 -24.13 -35.90
CA VAL A 802 -20.25 -23.43 -37.20
C VAL A 802 -20.45 -24.41 -38.37
N ILE A 803 -19.75 -25.55 -38.35
CA ILE A 803 -19.87 -26.57 -39.39
C ILE A 803 -21.17 -27.36 -39.25
N ASP A 804 -21.51 -27.76 -38.03
CA ASP A 804 -22.70 -28.57 -37.75
C ASP A 804 -24.00 -27.81 -38.11
N ASN A 805 -24.02 -26.49 -37.91
CA ASN A 805 -25.15 -25.64 -38.29
C ASN A 805 -25.01 -25.01 -39.68
N ASN A 806 -23.92 -25.28 -40.40
CA ASN A 806 -23.63 -24.76 -41.73
C ASN A 806 -23.73 -23.22 -41.81
N TYR A 807 -23.13 -22.53 -40.83
CA TYR A 807 -23.02 -21.07 -40.84
C TYR A 807 -21.93 -20.60 -41.81
N ASP A 808 -22.22 -19.56 -42.58
CA ASP A 808 -21.29 -18.96 -43.56
C ASP A 808 -20.43 -17.88 -42.91
N LYS A 809 -21.01 -16.98 -42.11
CA LYS A 809 -20.27 -15.92 -41.41
C LYS A 809 -20.72 -15.82 -39.95
N VAL A 810 -19.78 -16.01 -39.03
CA VAL A 810 -20.02 -15.84 -37.58
C VAL A 810 -19.05 -14.87 -36.94
N MET A 811 -19.44 -14.27 -35.82
CA MET A 811 -18.54 -13.50 -34.96
C MET A 811 -18.34 -14.21 -33.63
N VAL A 812 -17.10 -14.23 -33.14
CA VAL A 812 -16.73 -14.79 -31.84
C VAL A 812 -16.13 -13.67 -30.99
N LEU A 813 -16.62 -13.51 -29.77
CA LEU A 813 -16.20 -12.48 -28.81
C LEU A 813 -15.83 -13.12 -27.47
N GLU A 814 -14.76 -12.66 -26.83
CA GLU A 814 -14.42 -12.99 -25.44
C GLU A 814 -15.16 -12.06 -24.45
N ASP A 815 -15.18 -12.42 -23.16
CA ASP A 815 -15.97 -11.73 -22.13
C ASP A 815 -15.32 -10.49 -21.48
N ASP A 816 -14.06 -10.21 -21.79
CA ASP A 816 -13.25 -9.14 -21.20
C ASP A 816 -12.82 -8.07 -22.21
N VAL A 817 -13.66 -7.86 -23.21
CA VAL A 817 -13.47 -6.84 -24.23
C VAL A 817 -14.20 -5.52 -23.94
N ARG A 818 -13.66 -4.43 -24.51
CA ARG A 818 -14.29 -3.12 -24.69
C ARG A 818 -14.45 -2.83 -26.18
N PHE A 819 -15.55 -2.16 -26.53
CA PHE A 819 -15.90 -1.84 -27.90
C PHE A 819 -15.47 -0.42 -28.26
N GLU A 820 -14.97 -0.24 -29.48
CA GLU A 820 -14.60 1.07 -29.99
C GLU A 820 -15.85 1.92 -30.33
N PRO A 821 -15.81 3.26 -30.20
CA PRO A 821 -16.89 4.14 -30.65
C PRO A 821 -17.39 3.81 -32.05
N PHE A 822 -18.73 3.82 -32.20
CA PHE A 822 -19.44 3.44 -33.42
C PHE A 822 -19.16 1.99 -33.88
N PHE A 823 -18.93 1.07 -32.94
CA PHE A 823 -18.62 -0.35 -33.21
C PHE A 823 -19.54 -0.98 -34.26
N ARG A 824 -20.86 -0.83 -34.10
CA ARG A 824 -21.86 -1.39 -35.01
C ARG A 824 -21.66 -0.92 -36.45
N ASN A 825 -21.44 0.38 -36.64
CA ASN A 825 -21.20 0.99 -37.95
C ASN A 825 -19.90 0.44 -38.55
N LYS A 826 -18.84 0.33 -37.75
CA LYS A 826 -17.53 -0.20 -38.18
C LYS A 826 -17.61 -1.67 -38.62
N VAL A 827 -18.33 -2.52 -37.88
CA VAL A 827 -18.58 -3.92 -38.30
C VAL A 827 -19.32 -3.95 -39.64
N ASN A 828 -20.38 -3.14 -39.79
CA ASN A 828 -21.13 -3.07 -41.04
C ASN A 828 -20.28 -2.58 -42.22
N PHE A 829 -19.37 -1.63 -42.01
CA PHE A 829 -18.42 -1.20 -43.04
C PHE A 829 -17.46 -2.32 -43.43
N ILE A 830 -16.88 -3.02 -42.44
CA ILE A 830 -16.00 -4.18 -42.69
C ILE A 830 -16.73 -5.25 -43.51
N LEU A 831 -17.95 -5.64 -43.12
CA LEU A 831 -18.72 -6.64 -43.85
C LEU A 831 -19.04 -6.21 -45.29
N LYS A 832 -19.41 -4.94 -45.49
CA LYS A 832 -19.63 -4.38 -46.83
C LYS A 832 -18.36 -4.36 -47.68
N GLU A 833 -17.20 -4.08 -47.07
CA GLU A 833 -15.91 -4.14 -47.79
C GLU A 833 -15.56 -5.56 -48.21
N LEU A 834 -15.75 -6.55 -47.33
CA LEU A 834 -15.53 -7.96 -47.66
C LEU A 834 -16.39 -8.39 -48.86
N ASP A 835 -17.67 -8.00 -48.87
CA ASP A 835 -18.59 -8.31 -49.97
C ASP A 835 -18.25 -7.54 -51.26
N ARG A 836 -17.85 -6.27 -51.15
CA ARG A 836 -17.47 -5.41 -52.29
C ARG A 836 -16.19 -5.88 -52.96
N LEU A 837 -15.16 -6.17 -52.17
CA LEU A 837 -13.83 -6.53 -52.65
C LEU A 837 -13.78 -7.97 -53.18
N LYS A 838 -14.72 -8.83 -52.77
CA LYS A 838 -14.79 -10.25 -53.18
C LYS A 838 -13.47 -11.00 -52.98
N ILE A 839 -12.74 -10.61 -51.93
CA ILE A 839 -11.49 -11.25 -51.55
C ILE A 839 -11.78 -12.59 -50.89
N ASN A 840 -10.90 -13.57 -51.10
CA ASN A 840 -10.94 -14.79 -50.30
C ASN A 840 -10.45 -14.45 -48.90
N TRP A 841 -11.25 -14.76 -47.89
CA TRP A 841 -10.91 -14.58 -46.48
C TRP A 841 -11.49 -15.73 -45.67
N ASP A 842 -10.82 -16.09 -44.58
CA ASP A 842 -11.26 -17.14 -43.67
C ASP A 842 -11.49 -16.61 -42.26
N LEU A 843 -10.67 -15.64 -41.82
CA LEU A 843 -10.75 -15.04 -40.50
C LEU A 843 -10.45 -13.54 -40.58
N VAL A 844 -11.22 -12.72 -39.87
CA VAL A 844 -10.96 -11.28 -39.73
C VAL A 844 -10.86 -10.93 -38.24
N TYR A 845 -9.67 -10.57 -37.77
CA TYR A 845 -9.49 -10.09 -36.40
C TYR A 845 -10.17 -8.75 -36.18
N LEU A 846 -10.97 -8.65 -35.11
CA LEU A 846 -11.58 -7.40 -34.65
C LEU A 846 -10.80 -6.79 -33.47
N GLY A 847 -10.19 -7.66 -32.64
CA GLY A 847 -9.29 -7.30 -31.55
C GLY A 847 -8.21 -8.35 -31.36
N ARG A 848 -6.94 -7.92 -31.27
CA ARG A 848 -5.76 -8.77 -31.05
C ARG A 848 -4.56 -7.94 -30.59
N LYS A 849 -3.51 -8.59 -30.10
CA LYS A 849 -2.19 -8.01 -29.85
C LYS A 849 -1.26 -8.25 -31.04
N ARG A 850 -0.82 -7.17 -31.69
CA ARG A 850 0.16 -7.22 -32.79
C ARG A 850 1.56 -7.45 -32.21
N MET A 851 2.31 -8.41 -32.74
CA MET A 851 3.65 -8.78 -32.23
C MET A 851 4.80 -8.22 -33.08
N GLN A 852 4.48 -7.45 -34.12
CA GLN A 852 5.46 -6.84 -35.02
C GLN A 852 5.31 -5.32 -34.99
N GLU A 853 6.43 -4.58 -34.95
CA GLU A 853 6.44 -3.12 -34.97
C GLU A 853 6.20 -2.53 -36.38
N ARG A 854 6.44 -3.33 -37.44
CA ARG A 854 6.20 -2.90 -38.82
C ARG A 854 4.70 -2.84 -39.10
N GLY A 855 4.27 -1.84 -39.87
CA GLY A 855 2.91 -1.73 -40.36
C GLY A 855 2.51 -2.95 -41.20
N GLU A 856 1.23 -3.31 -41.14
CA GLU A 856 0.65 -4.38 -41.96
C GLU A 856 0.15 -3.81 -43.28
N GLU A 857 0.22 -4.62 -44.33
CA GLU A 857 -0.19 -4.20 -45.67
C GLU A 857 -1.71 -4.17 -45.78
N TYR A 858 -2.26 -3.04 -46.24
CA TYR A 858 -3.68 -2.90 -46.55
C TYR A 858 -4.06 -3.81 -47.70
N VAL A 859 -5.29 -4.35 -47.64
CA VAL A 859 -5.87 -5.07 -48.77
C VAL A 859 -6.14 -4.06 -49.88
N ASP A 860 -5.80 -4.41 -51.12
CA ASP A 860 -5.98 -3.52 -52.26
C ASP A 860 -7.42 -3.00 -52.37
N GLY A 861 -7.56 -1.67 -52.30
CA GLY A 861 -8.84 -0.98 -52.38
C GLY A 861 -9.70 -1.03 -51.11
N SER A 862 -9.16 -1.48 -49.98
CA SER A 862 -9.80 -1.43 -48.66
C SER A 862 -9.33 -0.23 -47.84
N ASP A 863 -10.27 0.40 -47.14
CA ASP A 863 -9.97 1.45 -46.16
C ASP A 863 -9.83 0.90 -44.72
N TYR A 864 -10.34 -0.32 -44.46
CA TYR A 864 -10.47 -0.87 -43.10
C TYR A 864 -9.80 -2.22 -42.88
N LEU A 865 -9.23 -2.87 -43.90
CA LEU A 865 -8.68 -4.23 -43.82
C LEU A 865 -7.19 -4.28 -44.19
N VAL A 866 -6.44 -5.04 -43.39
CA VAL A 866 -5.03 -5.39 -43.62
C VAL A 866 -4.85 -6.90 -43.57
N TYR A 867 -3.78 -7.41 -44.19
CA TYR A 867 -3.35 -8.80 -44.01
C TYR A 867 -2.73 -8.99 -42.62
N ALA A 868 -3.23 -9.96 -41.85
CA ALA A 868 -2.78 -10.15 -40.47
C ALA A 868 -1.34 -10.72 -40.40
N GLY A 869 -0.50 -10.09 -39.59
CA GLY A 869 0.81 -10.59 -39.19
C GLY A 869 0.78 -11.51 -37.97
N TYR A 870 1.96 -11.79 -37.39
CA TYR A 870 2.04 -12.58 -36.15
C TYR A 870 1.34 -11.85 -35.00
N SER A 871 0.48 -12.59 -34.29
CA SER A 871 -0.52 -12.03 -33.39
C SER A 871 -0.65 -12.88 -32.13
N TYR A 872 -0.96 -12.22 -31.01
CA TYR A 872 -1.46 -12.84 -29.79
C TYR A 872 -2.88 -12.38 -29.47
N TRP A 873 -3.54 -13.10 -28.55
CA TRP A 873 -4.91 -12.86 -28.08
C TRP A 873 -6.00 -13.06 -29.14
N THR A 874 -7.15 -13.55 -28.69
CA THR A 874 -8.33 -13.86 -29.51
C THR A 874 -9.58 -13.09 -29.06
N LEU A 875 -9.38 -11.85 -28.58
CA LEU A 875 -10.42 -10.96 -28.02
C LEU A 875 -11.72 -10.97 -28.83
N GLY A 876 -11.61 -10.89 -30.15
CA GLY A 876 -12.74 -11.16 -31.04
C GLY A 876 -12.36 -11.21 -32.51
N TYR A 877 -13.08 -12.03 -33.29
CA TYR A 877 -12.88 -12.20 -34.73
C TYR A 877 -14.17 -12.61 -35.44
N ILE A 878 -14.22 -12.34 -36.75
CA ILE A 878 -15.22 -12.89 -37.68
C ILE A 878 -14.60 -14.12 -38.35
N LEU A 879 -15.36 -15.21 -38.47
CA LEU A 879 -14.92 -16.47 -39.04
C LEU A 879 -15.89 -16.88 -40.15
N SER A 880 -15.35 -17.27 -41.31
CA SER A 880 -16.15 -17.87 -42.36
C SER A 880 -16.33 -19.38 -42.16
N GLY A 881 -17.37 -19.97 -42.74
CA GLY A 881 -17.58 -21.42 -42.74
C GLY A 881 -16.40 -22.18 -43.37
N SER A 882 -15.78 -21.62 -44.44
CA SER A 882 -14.56 -22.18 -45.03
C SER A 882 -13.38 -22.12 -44.06
N GLY A 883 -13.26 -21.04 -43.30
CA GLY A 883 -12.25 -20.88 -42.27
C GLY A 883 -12.41 -21.90 -41.17
N ALA A 884 -13.60 -22.05 -40.59
CA ALA A 884 -13.89 -23.05 -39.57
C ALA A 884 -13.52 -24.47 -40.05
N LYS A 885 -13.85 -24.80 -41.30
CA LYS A 885 -13.50 -26.09 -41.91
C LYS A 885 -11.99 -26.29 -41.98
N LYS A 886 -11.23 -25.28 -42.44
CA LYS A 886 -9.76 -25.34 -42.49
C LYS A 886 -9.14 -25.52 -41.10
N LEU A 887 -9.67 -24.83 -40.09
CA LEU A 887 -9.20 -24.94 -38.70
C LEU A 887 -9.40 -26.36 -38.15
N LEU A 888 -10.54 -27.00 -38.43
CA LEU A 888 -10.83 -28.37 -37.99
C LEU A 888 -10.08 -29.44 -38.79
N GLU A 889 -9.96 -29.29 -40.12
CA GLU A 889 -9.21 -30.20 -41.00
C GLU A 889 -7.72 -30.30 -40.63
N ALA A 890 -7.17 -29.25 -40.01
CA ALA A 890 -5.80 -29.24 -39.48
C ALA A 890 -5.60 -30.17 -38.26
N LYS A 891 -6.68 -30.79 -37.75
CA LYS A 891 -6.68 -31.70 -36.59
C LYS A 891 -5.93 -31.13 -35.38
N PRO A 892 -6.34 -29.96 -34.87
CA PRO A 892 -5.61 -29.27 -33.80
C PRO A 892 -5.41 -30.10 -32.52
N LEU A 893 -6.32 -31.04 -32.22
CA LEU A 893 -6.23 -31.88 -31.04
C LEU A 893 -5.09 -32.91 -31.09
N ASP A 894 -4.58 -33.25 -32.29
CA ASP A 894 -3.45 -34.17 -32.46
C ASP A 894 -2.09 -33.54 -32.10
N SER A 895 -2.01 -32.20 -32.08
CA SER A 895 -0.79 -31.43 -31.78
C SER A 895 -1.15 -30.07 -31.17
N LEU A 896 -1.75 -30.08 -29.99
CA LEU A 896 -2.32 -28.89 -29.35
C LEU A 896 -1.26 -27.84 -28.99
N VAL A 897 -1.52 -26.59 -29.38
CA VAL A 897 -0.84 -25.35 -28.99
C VAL A 897 -1.92 -24.31 -28.59
N PRO A 898 -1.59 -23.20 -27.90
CA PRO A 898 -2.59 -22.19 -27.57
C PRO A 898 -3.26 -21.64 -28.83
N VAL A 899 -4.52 -21.18 -28.71
CA VAL A 899 -5.32 -20.78 -29.89
C VAL A 899 -4.66 -19.64 -30.65
N ASP A 900 -4.02 -18.71 -29.93
CA ASP A 900 -3.32 -17.56 -30.48
C ASP A 900 -1.94 -17.91 -31.05
N GLU A 901 -1.40 -19.10 -30.82
CA GLU A 901 -0.27 -19.66 -31.58
C GLU A 901 -0.75 -20.50 -32.78
N PHE A 902 -1.86 -21.22 -32.62
CA PHE A 902 -2.43 -22.07 -33.66
C PHE A 902 -2.91 -21.28 -34.88
N LEU A 903 -3.64 -20.18 -34.66
CA LEU A 903 -4.13 -19.36 -35.77
C LEU A 903 -2.97 -18.82 -36.63
N PRO A 904 -1.92 -18.16 -36.09
CA PRO A 904 -0.78 -17.73 -36.88
C PRO A 904 0.03 -18.83 -37.56
N ILE A 905 0.01 -20.05 -37.02
CA ILE A 905 0.58 -21.20 -37.73
C ILE A 905 -0.21 -21.46 -39.01
N LEU A 906 -1.55 -21.49 -38.95
CA LEU A 906 -2.37 -21.83 -40.12
C LEU A 906 -2.44 -20.76 -41.21
N PHE A 907 -2.20 -19.48 -40.89
CA PHE A 907 -2.01 -18.43 -41.90
C PHE A 907 -0.52 -18.15 -42.22
N ASP A 908 0.38 -19.08 -41.83
CA ASP A 908 1.82 -19.14 -42.13
C ASP A 908 2.68 -17.94 -41.66
N LYS A 909 2.21 -17.16 -40.68
CA LYS A 909 2.95 -16.01 -40.12
C LYS A 909 3.64 -16.29 -38.78
N HIS A 910 3.51 -17.50 -38.24
CA HIS A 910 4.19 -17.88 -37.00
C HIS A 910 5.73 -17.94 -37.16
N PRO A 911 6.53 -17.38 -36.22
CA PRO A 911 7.99 -17.26 -36.37
C PRO A 911 8.75 -18.59 -36.22
N ARG A 912 8.21 -19.56 -35.49
CA ARG A 912 8.88 -20.87 -35.27
C ARG A 912 8.54 -21.88 -36.36
N VAL A 913 9.54 -22.23 -37.18
CA VAL A 913 9.38 -23.16 -38.33
C VAL A 913 9.08 -24.60 -37.88
N ASN A 914 9.69 -25.07 -36.78
CA ASN A 914 9.43 -26.41 -36.25
C ASN A 914 7.97 -26.60 -35.84
N TRP A 915 7.35 -25.59 -35.21
CA TRP A 915 5.93 -25.63 -34.84
C TRP A 915 5.02 -25.65 -36.07
N LYS A 916 5.34 -24.86 -37.09
CA LYS A 916 4.64 -24.92 -38.39
C LYS A 916 4.75 -26.30 -39.04
N GLY A 917 5.84 -27.03 -38.81
CA GLY A 917 6.05 -28.39 -39.33
C GLY A 917 4.98 -29.40 -38.92
N HIS A 918 4.36 -29.23 -37.74
CA HIS A 918 3.26 -30.08 -37.28
C HIS A 918 1.95 -29.86 -38.06
N PHE A 919 1.82 -28.73 -38.75
CA PHE A 919 0.61 -28.35 -39.51
C PHE A 919 1.00 -28.05 -40.96
N PRO A 920 1.06 -29.05 -41.85
CA PRO A 920 1.59 -28.89 -43.20
C PRO A 920 0.70 -28.05 -44.13
N LYS A 921 -0.63 -28.10 -43.95
CA LYS A 921 -1.60 -27.30 -44.70
C LYS A 921 -1.85 -25.98 -43.95
N ARG A 922 -1.33 -24.88 -44.48
CA ARG A 922 -1.35 -23.53 -43.88
C ARG A 922 -1.91 -22.50 -44.89
N ASP A 923 -3.13 -22.75 -45.33
CA ASP A 923 -3.84 -21.98 -46.38
C ASP A 923 -4.97 -21.12 -45.81
N LEU A 924 -4.95 -20.82 -44.51
CA LEU A 924 -5.92 -19.93 -43.87
C LEU A 924 -5.61 -18.47 -44.26
N VAL A 925 -6.59 -17.75 -44.79
CA VAL A 925 -6.43 -16.33 -45.14
C VAL A 925 -6.95 -15.46 -44.01
N ALA A 926 -6.03 -14.94 -43.19
CA ALA A 926 -6.35 -14.08 -42.06
C ALA A 926 -6.17 -12.59 -42.40
N LEU A 927 -7.25 -11.83 -42.22
CA LEU A 927 -7.29 -10.38 -42.29
C LEU A 927 -7.45 -9.79 -40.88
N SER A 928 -7.34 -8.48 -40.78
CA SER A 928 -7.57 -7.74 -39.54
C SER A 928 -8.19 -6.38 -39.83
N ALA A 929 -9.07 -5.93 -38.94
CA ALA A 929 -9.52 -4.54 -38.93
C ALA A 929 -8.33 -3.59 -38.63
N ALA A 930 -8.28 -2.46 -39.34
CA ALA A 930 -7.32 -1.39 -39.16
C ALA A 930 -8.02 -0.01 -39.24
N PRO A 931 -8.18 0.72 -38.11
CA PRO A 931 -7.79 0.35 -36.75
C PRO A 931 -8.59 -0.83 -36.19
N LEU A 932 -8.10 -1.46 -35.12
CA LEU A 932 -8.86 -2.47 -34.38
C LEU A 932 -10.12 -1.82 -33.77
N ILE A 933 -11.16 -2.63 -33.60
CA ILE A 933 -12.48 -2.14 -33.13
C ILE A 933 -12.91 -2.79 -31.81
N ILE A 934 -12.08 -3.69 -31.28
CA ILE A 934 -12.23 -4.36 -30.00
C ILE A 934 -10.87 -4.36 -29.29
N TYR A 935 -10.88 -4.01 -28.00
CA TYR A 935 -9.70 -3.92 -27.16
C TYR A 935 -9.94 -4.66 -25.83
N PRO A 936 -8.90 -5.06 -25.08
CA PRO A 936 -9.11 -5.62 -23.76
C PRO A 936 -9.62 -4.52 -22.80
N THR A 937 -10.38 -4.92 -21.79
CA THR A 937 -10.79 -4.00 -20.71
C THR A 937 -9.59 -3.45 -19.94
N HIS A 938 -8.59 -4.28 -19.67
CA HIS A 938 -7.35 -3.93 -18.98
C HIS A 938 -6.15 -4.59 -19.67
N TYR A 939 -5.01 -3.91 -19.73
CA TYR A 939 -3.74 -4.47 -20.21
C TYR A 939 -2.94 -5.11 -19.07
N THR A 940 -2.05 -6.05 -19.42
CA THR A 940 -1.14 -6.70 -18.46
C THR A 940 -0.34 -5.66 -17.67
N GLY A 941 -0.43 -5.69 -16.34
CA GLY A 941 0.25 -4.76 -15.44
C GLY A 941 -0.58 -3.55 -15.01
N GLU A 942 -1.77 -3.34 -15.57
CA GLU A 942 -2.72 -2.34 -15.09
C GLU A 942 -3.43 -2.79 -13.81
N ASN A 943 -3.76 -1.84 -12.93
CA ASN A 943 -4.57 -2.11 -11.74
C ASN A 943 -5.93 -2.69 -12.16
N GLY A 944 -6.27 -3.88 -11.66
CA GLY A 944 -7.49 -4.59 -12.02
C GLY A 944 -7.33 -5.68 -13.10
N TYR A 945 -6.14 -5.85 -13.69
CA TYR A 945 -5.88 -6.94 -14.64
C TYR A 945 -5.96 -8.32 -13.98
N ILE A 946 -6.87 -9.17 -14.46
CA ILE A 946 -7.05 -10.56 -14.02
C ILE A 946 -7.14 -11.48 -15.23
N SER A 947 -6.14 -12.34 -15.42
CA SER A 947 -6.14 -13.38 -16.46
C SER A 947 -6.49 -14.75 -15.90
N ASP A 948 -7.54 -15.39 -16.42
CA ASP A 948 -7.96 -16.73 -16.03
C ASP A 948 -7.14 -17.85 -16.69
N THR A 949 -6.48 -17.54 -17.81
CA THR A 949 -5.55 -18.45 -18.50
C THR A 949 -4.20 -18.48 -17.77
N GLU A 950 -3.69 -17.32 -17.37
CA GLU A 950 -2.39 -17.18 -16.71
C GLU A 950 -2.37 -17.65 -15.24
N ASN A 951 -3.50 -17.67 -14.53
CA ASN A 951 -3.58 -18.05 -13.12
C ASN A 951 -3.87 -19.54 -12.86
N SER A 952 -3.64 -20.41 -13.85
CA SER A 952 -3.97 -21.85 -13.79
C SER A 952 -2.75 -22.78 -13.64
N ILE A 953 -2.99 -24.03 -13.24
CA ILE A 953 -1.97 -25.05 -12.91
C ILE A 953 -1.24 -25.50 -14.20
N ILE A 954 0.07 -25.77 -14.07
CA ILE A 954 0.94 -26.26 -15.14
C ILE A 954 0.88 -27.80 -15.21
N ILE A 955 0.86 -28.36 -16.42
CA ILE A 955 0.91 -29.81 -16.65
C ILE A 955 2.27 -30.39 -16.25
N ALA A 956 2.29 -31.55 -15.58
CA ALA A 956 3.53 -32.22 -15.23
C ALA A 956 4.19 -32.80 -16.50
N ALA A 957 5.45 -32.45 -16.76
CA ALA A 957 6.20 -33.00 -17.89
C ALA A 957 6.45 -34.50 -17.64
N ASN A 958 5.87 -35.39 -18.46
CA ASN A 958 6.09 -36.82 -18.36
C ASN A 958 7.55 -37.18 -18.68
N GLN A 959 8.18 -37.88 -17.74
CA GLN A 959 9.43 -38.63 -17.93
C GLN A 959 9.22 -39.68 -19.03
N GLY A 960 10.03 -39.59 -20.08
CA GLY A 960 10.00 -40.53 -21.18
C GLY A 960 10.51 -41.93 -20.80
N THR A 961 9.84 -42.92 -21.36
CA THR A 961 10.36 -44.23 -21.78
C THR A 961 10.87 -45.21 -20.71
N LEU A 962 9.99 -46.16 -20.38
CA LEU A 962 10.35 -47.57 -20.15
C LEU A 962 11.29 -48.04 -21.28
N LYS A 963 12.57 -48.23 -20.96
CA LYS A 963 13.44 -49.13 -21.70
C LYS A 963 13.62 -50.39 -20.86
N THR A 964 12.99 -51.46 -21.30
CA THR A 964 13.47 -52.84 -21.11
C THR A 964 14.88 -52.96 -21.66
N GLU A 965 15.85 -53.36 -20.82
CA GLU A 965 16.83 -54.42 -21.07
C GLU A 965 17.82 -54.52 -19.88
N LEU A 966 17.83 -55.72 -19.26
CA LEU A 966 18.76 -56.31 -18.28
C LEU A 966 18.99 -55.62 -16.92
#